data_AF-A0A7C6CKX3-F1
#
_entry.id   AF-A0A7C6CKX3-F1
#
_cell.length_a   1.000
_cell.length_b   1.000
_cell.length_c   1.000
_cell.angle_alpha   90.00
_cell.angle_beta   90.00
_cell.angle_gamma   90.00
#
_symmetry.space_group_name_H-M   'P 1'
#
loop_
_entity.id
_entity.type
_entity.pdbx_description
1 polymer ?
#
loop_
_entity_poly.entity_id
_entity_poly.type
_entity_poly.pdbx_seq_one_letter_code
_entity_poly.pdbx_strand_id
1 'polypeptide(L)'
;MQKKTRLLLSGLLLFFGLFCVVAQAQDGIAVETGRPEFIEKMLEKTPEESRAEVAALLKLNDDQLLEAISRRTFQYFWQEVNPRNGLIKDRSTVDSPSSIAAVGFGLSAIPVAVERGWISYDDGYQRALTTLKSFARGKVEGRKGFYYHFVDMHYGKRVWNCELSSIDTAILIAGGIVCGEYFKGTSVEKYANQLYEKIDWQWMTNGEETLTMGWDPLQGFLRARWNGFNEGILATLLAIGSPTHPLSPEAWDQIYRPVKGGTYINLQDEVLFVYQYPLIWFDLREKEDRYANYWQNAIAAINYNRLFTRFNRGYQTYRGNIWGLSAGDGPTGYKAYGAFHDKHDGTIVPYASIASLPFTPEASMAAIREMLAKFGPLVWGKYGFVSGFNVDRKWFSKQYIGIDQGAILLMIENYRTGMVWEYFMRHPSVQKALTLAGFKESNSEYAVTPAYAEEYEAAMLLPSQKTAEAFRRQKAVSIDGDLAEWEGVPSYLVDEDMNVPDGNITKVDKNKMNLRSEFYLQWDDEYLYLAAEVTDDVIVNNLSPAERGAFYRTDSVEFYIDPGRSGGGAGLFKLSILPFDTLGNVHAARHEDARPGPIEVMAPGTRVASRRTAKGYSVEVAIPFAELGISPQEGLVLGFCHTVHNCNDRSAPRGAYVRENMIAWNHLPVVWENPDLWGDLILK
;
A
#
# COMPACT_ATOMS: atom_id res chain seq x y z
N MET A 1 -20.35 -69.02 21.33
CA MET A 1 -19.09 -69.62 21.82
C MET A 1 -17.92 -68.71 21.47
N GLN A 2 -17.40 -68.04 22.49
CA GLN A 2 -16.02 -67.56 22.70
C GLN A 2 -15.01 -67.33 21.55
N LYS A 3 -14.38 -66.13 21.69
CA LYS A 3 -12.95 -65.75 21.49
C LYS A 3 -12.54 -65.21 20.11
N LYS A 4 -12.32 -63.88 20.00
CA LYS A 4 -11.05 -63.11 20.25
C LYS A 4 -10.15 -63.12 18.98
N THR A 5 -9.48 -62.08 18.47
CA THR A 5 -9.16 -60.68 18.84
C THR A 5 -8.30 -60.08 17.68
N ARG A 6 -8.37 -58.74 17.46
CA ARG A 6 -7.60 -57.83 16.56
C ARG A 6 -8.16 -57.69 15.13
N LEU A 7 -8.48 -56.50 14.59
CA LEU A 7 -8.07 -55.11 14.87
C LEU A 7 -9.20 -54.14 14.46
N LEU A 8 -9.52 -53.15 15.29
CA LEU A 8 -10.44 -52.02 15.02
C LEU A 8 -9.67 -50.70 15.21
N LEU A 9 -10.04 -49.70 14.40
CA LEU A 9 -9.94 -48.25 14.60
C LEU A 9 -8.57 -47.63 14.94
N SER A 10 -8.13 -46.73 14.06
CA SER A 10 -7.41 -45.51 14.44
C SER A 10 -7.85 -44.35 13.55
N GLY A 11 -8.99 -43.75 13.90
CA GLY A 11 -9.19 -42.31 13.78
C GLY A 11 -9.05 -41.71 15.18
N LEU A 12 -8.69 -40.42 15.23
CA LEU A 12 -8.52 -39.57 16.41
C LEU A 12 -7.26 -39.77 17.26
N LEU A 13 -6.72 -38.62 17.68
CA LEU A 13 -5.58 -38.34 18.57
C LEU A 13 -4.19 -38.35 17.94
N LEU A 14 -3.74 -37.15 17.54
CA LEU A 14 -2.40 -36.63 17.87
C LEU A 14 -2.41 -35.08 17.87
N PHE A 15 -3.31 -34.54 18.71
CA PHE A 15 -3.03 -33.33 19.48
C PHE A 15 -2.28 -33.79 20.74
N PHE A 16 -1.32 -32.99 21.22
CA PHE A 16 -0.41 -33.18 22.37
C PHE A 16 0.86 -34.02 22.15
N GLY A 17 2.01 -33.33 22.16
CA GLY A 17 3.32 -33.97 22.32
C GLY A 17 4.55 -33.14 21.92
N LEU A 18 4.55 -31.81 22.05
CA LEU A 18 5.78 -31.01 21.88
C LEU A 18 6.48 -30.88 23.24
N PHE A 19 7.30 -31.86 23.62
CA PHE A 19 8.31 -31.71 24.69
C PHE A 19 9.58 -32.49 24.34
N CYS A 20 10.69 -31.75 24.33
CA CYS A 20 12.08 -32.19 24.48
C CYS A 20 12.60 -33.35 23.63
N VAL A 21 13.26 -33.00 22.52
CA VAL A 21 14.51 -33.68 22.12
C VAL A 21 15.56 -32.62 21.85
N VAL A 22 16.47 -32.47 22.82
CA VAL A 22 17.79 -31.88 22.61
C VAL A 22 18.57 -32.87 21.75
N ALA A 23 18.76 -32.54 20.47
CA ALA A 23 19.72 -33.21 19.61
C ALA A 23 20.75 -32.18 19.16
N GLN A 24 21.96 -32.33 19.70
CA GLN A 24 23.16 -31.60 19.29
C GLN A 24 23.44 -31.89 17.81
N ALA A 25 23.12 -30.93 16.93
CA ALA A 25 23.71 -30.86 15.60
C ALA A 25 24.92 -29.92 15.70
N GLN A 26 26.10 -30.51 15.87
CA GLN A 26 27.38 -29.86 15.62
C GLN A 26 27.61 -29.83 14.11
N ASP A 27 26.99 -28.88 13.41
CA ASP A 27 27.46 -28.44 12.10
C ASP A 27 28.03 -27.04 12.27
N GLY A 28 29.33 -26.92 12.01
CA GLY A 28 30.10 -25.69 12.14
C GLY A 28 29.63 -24.62 11.16
N ILE A 29 28.64 -23.83 11.57
CA ILE A 29 28.42 -22.50 11.03
C ILE A 29 29.57 -21.65 11.58
N ALA A 30 30.55 -21.34 10.73
CA ALA A 30 31.43 -20.21 10.99
C ALA A 30 30.54 -18.98 11.12
N VAL A 31 30.30 -18.55 12.36
CA VAL A 31 29.70 -17.25 12.63
C VAL A 31 30.76 -16.24 12.20
N GLU A 32 30.57 -15.61 11.04
CA GLU A 32 31.27 -14.37 10.69
C GLU A 32 30.88 -13.34 11.76
N THR A 33 31.65 -13.32 12.83
CA THR A 33 31.45 -12.51 14.04
C THR A 33 32.14 -11.15 13.93
N GLY A 34 32.93 -10.92 12.87
CA GLY A 34 33.61 -9.67 12.62
C GLY A 34 32.69 -8.66 11.93
N ARG A 35 32.70 -7.41 12.41
CA ARG A 35 32.16 -6.29 11.63
C ARG A 35 33.02 -6.15 10.36
N PRO A 36 32.45 -5.78 9.20
CA PRO A 36 33.27 -5.50 8.02
C PRO A 36 34.36 -4.46 8.35
N GLU A 37 35.59 -4.66 7.89
CA GLU A 37 36.75 -3.79 8.21
C GLU A 37 36.47 -2.28 7.96
N PHE A 38 35.68 -1.97 6.93
CA PHE A 38 35.31 -0.58 6.65
C PHE A 38 34.43 0.04 7.74
N ILE A 39 33.57 -0.75 8.41
CA ILE A 39 32.75 -0.29 9.55
C ILE A 39 33.65 0.05 10.73
N GLU A 40 34.67 -0.77 11.01
CA GLU A 40 35.65 -0.48 12.05
C GLU A 40 36.37 0.85 11.77
N LYS A 41 36.87 1.04 10.55
CA LYS A 41 37.48 2.30 10.10
C LYS A 41 36.54 3.50 10.17
N MET A 42 35.23 3.31 9.95
CA MET A 42 34.24 4.37 10.11
C MET A 42 34.01 4.69 11.59
N LEU A 43 33.92 3.68 12.45
CA LEU A 43 33.75 3.85 13.90
C LEU A 43 34.94 4.53 14.55
N GLU A 44 36.18 4.22 14.13
CA GLU A 44 37.40 4.91 14.60
C GLU A 44 37.37 6.42 14.33
N LYS A 45 36.72 6.84 13.23
CA LYS A 45 36.56 8.25 12.85
C LYS A 45 35.45 8.98 13.59
N THR A 46 34.58 8.27 14.32
CA THR A 46 33.53 8.91 15.13
C THR A 46 34.12 9.57 16.39
N PRO A 47 33.46 10.56 17.01
CA PRO A 47 33.93 11.15 18.26
C PRO A 47 34.00 10.12 19.41
N GLU A 48 35.01 10.23 20.27
CA GLU A 48 35.17 9.32 21.42
C GLU A 48 33.98 9.39 22.38
N GLU A 49 33.46 10.59 22.61
CA GLU A 49 32.26 10.82 23.44
C GLU A 49 31.03 10.07 22.89
N SER A 50 30.83 10.04 21.57
CA SER A 50 29.71 9.33 20.96
C SER A 50 29.87 7.82 21.10
N ARG A 51 31.10 7.30 20.97
CA ARG A 51 31.38 5.87 21.23
C ARG A 51 31.15 5.50 22.69
N ALA A 52 31.58 6.35 23.62
CA ALA A 52 31.38 6.16 25.05
C ALA A 52 29.88 6.19 25.42
N GLU A 53 29.10 7.09 24.81
CA GLU A 53 27.65 7.15 24.96
C GLU A 53 27.00 5.83 24.55
N VAL A 54 27.28 5.32 23.35
CA VAL A 54 26.67 4.06 22.89
C VAL A 54 27.13 2.87 23.75
N ALA A 55 28.38 2.84 24.18
CA ALA A 55 28.86 1.81 25.11
C ALA A 55 28.14 1.87 26.48
N ALA A 56 27.74 3.05 26.94
CA ALA A 56 26.91 3.21 28.13
C ALA A 56 25.47 2.74 27.88
N LEU A 57 24.86 3.10 26.73
CA LEU A 57 23.51 2.65 26.34
C LEU A 57 23.40 1.12 26.31
N LEU A 58 24.41 0.42 25.79
CA LEU A 58 24.40 -1.04 25.72
C LEU A 58 24.44 -1.74 27.09
N LYS A 59 24.86 -1.04 28.16
CA LYS A 59 24.86 -1.56 29.54
C LYS A 59 23.53 -1.35 30.26
N LEU A 60 22.64 -0.52 29.72
CA LEU A 60 21.32 -0.28 30.29
C LEU A 60 20.44 -1.52 30.14
N ASN A 61 19.55 -1.75 31.11
CA ASN A 61 18.45 -2.70 30.93
C ASN A 61 17.46 -2.16 29.87
N ASP A 62 16.48 -2.97 29.47
CA ASP A 62 15.58 -2.62 28.38
C ASP A 62 14.77 -1.34 28.66
N ASP A 63 14.19 -1.20 29.87
CA ASP A 63 13.40 -0.01 30.22
C ASP A 63 14.24 1.27 30.24
N GLN A 64 15.46 1.21 30.79
CA GLN A 64 16.40 2.34 30.81
C GLN A 64 16.89 2.72 29.40
N LEU A 65 17.11 1.72 28.54
CA LEU A 65 17.50 1.95 27.14
C LEU A 65 16.37 2.62 26.37
N LEU A 66 15.13 2.13 26.54
CA LEU A 66 13.94 2.73 25.92
C LEU A 66 13.72 4.17 26.42
N GLU A 67 13.91 4.45 27.71
CA GLU A 67 13.88 5.82 28.23
C GLU A 67 14.92 6.73 27.54
N ALA A 68 16.16 6.25 27.38
CA ALA A 68 17.20 7.01 26.71
C ALA A 68 16.88 7.24 25.22
N ILE A 69 16.34 6.24 24.52
CA ILE A 69 15.88 6.35 23.13
C ILE A 69 14.77 7.38 23.03
N SER A 70 13.72 7.27 23.85
CA SER A 70 12.57 8.18 23.81
C SER A 70 12.98 9.62 24.11
N ARG A 71 13.77 9.85 25.16
CA ARG A 71 14.23 11.18 25.53
C ARG A 71 15.11 11.82 24.45
N ARG A 72 16.00 11.04 23.83
CA ARG A 72 16.85 11.51 22.73
C ARG A 72 16.02 11.82 21.48
N THR A 73 15.06 10.96 21.16
CA THR A 73 14.14 11.11 20.02
C THR A 73 13.25 12.35 20.17
N PHE A 74 12.71 12.59 21.37
CA PHE A 74 11.89 13.77 21.68
C PHE A 74 12.59 15.10 21.38
N GLN A 75 13.91 15.16 21.48
CA GLN A 75 14.66 16.37 21.15
C GLN A 75 14.43 16.85 19.71
N TYR A 76 14.07 15.97 18.77
CA TYR A 76 13.67 16.38 17.42
C TYR A 76 12.48 17.34 17.48
N PHE A 77 11.39 16.95 18.15
CA PHE A 77 10.16 17.74 18.27
C PHE A 77 10.32 18.99 19.14
N TRP A 78 11.32 18.98 20.03
CA TRP A 78 11.62 20.14 20.87
C TRP A 78 12.53 21.16 20.18
N GLN A 79 13.47 20.71 19.35
CA GLN A 79 14.51 21.56 18.73
C GLN A 79 14.25 21.92 17.27
N GLU A 80 13.71 21.01 16.43
CA GLU A 80 13.47 21.25 14.99
C GLU A 80 12.10 21.90 14.73
N VAL A 81 11.80 22.93 15.51
CA VAL A 81 10.49 23.61 15.57
C VAL A 81 10.67 25.12 15.47
N ASN A 82 9.70 25.79 14.86
CA ASN A 82 9.58 27.23 14.99
C ASN A 82 8.72 27.55 16.24
N PRO A 83 9.30 28.06 17.34
CA PRO A 83 8.58 28.26 18.59
C PRO A 83 7.50 29.35 18.51
N ARG A 84 7.49 30.18 17.45
CA ARG A 84 6.49 31.26 17.29
C ARG A 84 5.17 30.78 16.73
N ASN A 85 5.16 29.66 16.00
CA ASN A 85 3.97 29.13 15.33
C ASN A 85 3.76 27.62 15.58
N GLY A 86 4.75 26.93 16.16
CA GLY A 86 4.67 25.51 16.46
C GLY A 86 4.91 24.57 15.27
N LEU A 87 5.28 25.10 14.11
CA LEU A 87 5.59 24.28 12.93
C LEU A 87 6.88 23.49 13.13
N ILE A 88 6.86 22.22 12.76
CA ILE A 88 7.96 21.26 12.96
C ILE A 88 8.49 20.86 11.59
N LYS A 89 9.82 20.85 11.44
CA LYS A 89 10.47 20.47 10.20
C LYS A 89 10.15 19.03 9.81
N ASP A 90 10.05 18.80 8.50
CA ASP A 90 10.02 17.46 7.91
C ASP A 90 11.31 16.69 8.20
N ARG A 91 12.45 17.34 7.96
CA ARG A 91 13.80 16.78 8.11
C ARG A 91 14.66 17.65 8.99
N SER A 92 15.68 17.05 9.61
CA SER A 92 16.72 17.77 10.35
C SER A 92 17.70 18.56 9.48
N THR A 93 17.43 18.74 8.18
CA THR A 93 18.25 19.58 7.30
C THR A 93 17.99 21.07 7.57
N VAL A 94 18.93 21.92 7.15
CA VAL A 94 18.87 23.36 7.42
C VAL A 94 17.64 23.98 6.74
N ASP A 95 17.45 23.69 5.44
CA ASP A 95 16.42 24.29 4.59
C ASP A 95 15.12 23.46 4.52
N SER A 96 14.92 22.53 5.46
CA SER A 96 13.70 21.71 5.47
C SER A 96 12.47 22.57 5.70
N PRO A 97 11.38 22.38 4.93
CA PRO A 97 10.08 22.94 5.26
C PRO A 97 9.48 22.22 6.47
N SER A 98 8.33 22.69 6.92
CA SER A 98 7.49 21.97 7.87
C SER A 98 6.69 20.89 7.17
N SER A 99 6.62 19.71 7.77
CA SER A 99 5.63 18.68 7.43
C SER A 99 4.44 18.78 8.39
N ILE A 100 3.22 18.69 7.86
CA ILE A 100 2.01 18.67 8.68
C ILE A 100 1.90 17.38 9.49
N ALA A 101 2.28 16.25 8.91
CA ALA A 101 2.37 14.98 9.63
C ALA A 101 3.37 15.08 10.81
N ALA A 102 4.55 15.67 10.61
CA ALA A 102 5.54 15.86 11.68
C ALA A 102 4.99 16.72 12.84
N VAL A 103 4.16 17.72 12.55
CA VAL A 103 3.45 18.50 13.58
C VAL A 103 2.47 17.62 14.36
N GLY A 104 1.71 16.75 13.69
CA GLY A 104 0.82 15.79 14.36
C GLY A 104 1.55 14.85 15.32
N PHE A 105 2.63 14.23 14.86
CA PHE A 105 3.50 13.43 15.73
C PHE A 105 4.05 14.23 16.92
N GLY A 106 4.49 15.47 16.67
CA GLY A 106 5.00 16.36 17.72
C GLY A 106 3.94 16.75 18.75
N LEU A 107 2.69 16.96 18.35
CA LEU A 107 1.59 17.22 19.27
C LEU A 107 1.34 16.02 20.20
N SER A 108 1.37 14.78 19.70
CA SER A 108 1.31 13.59 20.56
C SER A 108 2.55 13.45 21.46
N ALA A 109 3.73 13.88 20.99
CA ALA A 109 4.98 13.78 21.75
C ALA A 109 5.04 14.74 22.96
N ILE A 110 4.32 15.86 22.94
CA ILE A 110 4.33 16.85 24.03
C ILE A 110 3.81 16.25 25.34
N PRO A 111 2.59 15.67 25.42
CA PRO A 111 2.12 14.99 26.62
C PRO A 111 3.10 13.94 27.16
N VAL A 112 3.69 13.13 26.27
CA VAL A 112 4.69 12.13 26.65
C VAL A 112 5.86 12.78 27.38
N ALA A 113 6.39 13.88 26.85
CA ALA A 113 7.51 14.58 27.47
C ALA A 113 7.18 15.25 28.80
N VAL A 114 5.93 15.68 29.00
CA VAL A 114 5.45 16.22 30.28
C VAL A 114 5.36 15.09 31.32
N GLU A 115 4.71 13.97 31.01
CA GLU A 115 4.58 12.83 31.92
C GLU A 115 5.94 12.20 32.27
N ARG A 116 6.87 12.18 31.31
CA ARG A 116 8.25 11.71 31.51
C ARG A 116 9.13 12.74 32.25
N GLY A 117 8.63 13.95 32.51
CA GLY A 117 9.37 15.01 33.20
C GLY A 117 10.55 15.59 32.41
N TRP A 118 10.56 15.46 31.08
CA TRP A 118 11.58 16.04 30.21
C TRP A 118 11.37 17.54 29.98
N ILE A 119 10.11 17.99 30.05
CA ILE A 119 9.68 19.39 30.02
C ILE A 119 8.64 19.63 31.12
N SER A 120 8.44 20.89 31.49
CA SER A 120 7.38 21.25 32.45
C SER A 120 5.99 21.18 31.80
N TYR A 121 4.96 21.03 32.63
CA TYR A 121 3.56 21.11 32.19
C TYR A 121 3.28 22.43 31.45
N ASP A 122 3.75 23.55 32.00
CA ASP A 122 3.54 24.89 31.42
C ASP A 122 4.23 25.03 30.05
N ASP A 123 5.47 24.54 29.90
CA ASP A 123 6.17 24.56 28.63
C ASP A 123 5.45 23.71 27.58
N GLY A 124 4.99 22.51 27.96
CA GLY A 124 4.19 21.65 27.11
C GLY A 124 2.88 22.31 26.69
N TYR A 125 2.15 22.87 27.65
CA TYR A 125 0.89 23.59 27.43
C TYR A 125 1.07 24.76 26.47
N GLN A 126 2.08 25.62 26.69
CA GLN A 126 2.32 26.79 25.84
C GLN A 126 2.73 26.40 24.43
N ARG A 127 3.53 25.32 24.27
CA ARG A 127 3.91 24.81 22.96
C ARG A 127 2.69 24.26 22.20
N ALA A 128 1.89 23.42 22.84
CA ALA A 128 0.67 22.87 22.25
C ALA A 128 -0.32 23.98 21.86
N LEU A 129 -0.55 24.93 22.77
CA LEU A 129 -1.43 26.07 22.55
C LEU A 129 -0.97 26.92 21.38
N THR A 130 0.31 27.28 21.32
CA THR A 130 0.88 28.09 20.22
C THR A 130 0.70 27.41 18.87
N THR A 131 0.93 26.10 18.83
CA THR A 131 0.80 25.28 17.63
C THR A 131 -0.66 25.28 17.15
N LEU A 132 -1.58 24.71 17.93
CA LEU A 132 -2.98 24.56 17.54
C LEU A 132 -3.66 25.91 17.24
N LYS A 133 -3.33 26.95 18.01
CA LYS A 133 -3.83 28.31 17.79
C LYS A 133 -3.34 28.92 16.47
N SER A 134 -2.15 28.57 16.01
CA SER A 134 -1.62 29.06 14.72
C SER A 134 -2.43 28.46 13.56
N PHE A 135 -2.72 27.17 13.61
CA PHE A 135 -3.61 26.50 12.66
C PHE A 135 -5.03 27.07 12.73
N ALA A 136 -5.63 27.13 13.92
CA ALA A 136 -7.01 27.58 14.12
C ALA A 136 -7.26 29.03 13.65
N ARG A 137 -6.23 29.89 13.73
CA ARG A 137 -6.27 31.28 13.26
C ARG A 137 -5.92 31.46 11.77
N GLY A 138 -5.73 30.38 11.02
CA GLY A 138 -5.44 30.43 9.59
C GLY A 138 -4.05 30.95 9.25
N LYS A 139 -3.07 30.82 10.17
CA LYS A 139 -1.66 31.15 9.86
C LYS A 139 -0.97 30.05 9.06
N VAL A 140 -1.49 28.82 9.12
CA VAL A 140 -1.04 27.72 8.29
C VAL A 140 -2.03 27.56 7.15
N GLU A 141 -1.50 27.55 5.93
CA GLU A 141 -2.27 27.53 4.71
C GLU A 141 -2.96 26.18 4.53
N GLY A 142 -4.24 26.25 4.20
CA GLY A 142 -5.09 25.11 4.03
C GLY A 142 -6.41 25.52 3.40
N ARG A 143 -7.21 24.54 3.00
CA ARG A 143 -8.52 24.74 2.39
C ARG A 143 -9.47 23.71 2.97
N LYS A 144 -10.70 24.12 3.28
CA LYS A 144 -11.76 23.20 3.74
C LYS A 144 -11.38 22.38 5.00
N GLY A 145 -10.51 22.95 5.82
CA GLY A 145 -9.97 22.31 7.03
C GLY A 145 -8.76 21.39 6.79
N PHE A 146 -8.44 21.08 5.53
CA PHE A 146 -7.23 20.33 5.15
C PHE A 146 -6.02 21.25 4.99
N TYR A 147 -4.82 20.69 5.19
CA TYR A 147 -3.55 21.40 5.09
C TYR A 147 -2.64 20.81 4.02
N TYR A 148 -1.75 21.64 3.47
CA TYR A 148 -0.77 21.22 2.49
C TYR A 148 0.28 20.32 3.14
N HIS A 149 0.71 19.27 2.47
CA HIS A 149 1.72 18.31 2.95
C HIS A 149 2.93 19.03 3.57
N PHE A 150 3.47 20.00 2.81
CA PHE A 150 4.57 20.84 3.23
C PHE A 150 4.22 22.32 3.22
N VAL A 151 4.65 23.01 4.27
CA VAL A 151 4.55 24.47 4.39
C VAL A 151 5.86 25.10 4.82
N ASP A 152 6.07 26.35 4.43
CA ASP A 152 7.19 27.16 4.88
C ASP A 152 7.19 27.30 6.41
N MET A 153 8.35 27.07 7.02
CA MET A 153 8.52 27.05 8.48
C MET A 153 8.16 28.37 9.17
N HIS A 154 8.26 29.50 8.48
CA HIS A 154 8.03 30.83 9.05
C HIS A 154 6.64 31.36 8.73
N TYR A 155 6.24 31.26 7.47
CA TYR A 155 5.02 31.87 6.95
C TYR A 155 3.83 30.92 6.96
N GLY A 156 4.05 29.61 7.12
CA GLY A 156 2.99 28.61 7.05
C GLY A 156 2.32 28.56 5.68
N LYS A 157 3.05 28.90 4.61
CA LYS A 157 2.55 28.90 3.23
C LYS A 157 2.97 27.64 2.50
N ARG A 158 2.14 27.16 1.59
CA ARG A 158 2.43 26.01 0.72
C ARG A 158 3.80 26.15 0.05
N VAL A 159 4.57 25.06 0.01
CA VAL A 159 5.86 24.99 -0.71
C VAL A 159 5.88 23.82 -1.69
N TRP A 160 6.87 23.82 -2.60
CA TRP A 160 7.16 22.74 -3.55
C TRP A 160 6.00 22.28 -4.43
N ASN A 161 4.96 23.11 -4.58
CA ASN A 161 3.71 22.73 -5.24
C ASN A 161 3.15 21.39 -4.72
N CYS A 162 3.30 21.10 -3.43
CA CYS A 162 2.74 19.90 -2.82
C CYS A 162 1.22 19.99 -2.71
N GLU A 163 0.53 18.87 -2.72
CA GLU A 163 -0.90 18.74 -2.52
C GLU A 163 -1.36 19.15 -1.10
N LEU A 164 -2.64 19.51 -0.96
CA LEU A 164 -3.37 19.30 0.28
C LEU A 164 -3.43 17.80 0.54
N SER A 165 -2.90 17.35 1.68
CA SER A 165 -2.83 15.92 2.01
C SER A 165 -3.93 15.57 3.02
N SER A 166 -4.78 14.61 2.67
CA SER A 166 -5.82 14.13 3.57
C SER A 166 -5.25 13.28 4.71
N ILE A 167 -4.19 12.50 4.46
CA ILE A 167 -3.53 11.70 5.51
C ILE A 167 -2.69 12.54 6.47
N ASP A 168 -1.95 13.54 6.00
CA ASP A 168 -1.18 14.43 6.88
C ASP A 168 -2.09 15.24 7.78
N THR A 169 -3.22 15.70 7.23
CA THR A 169 -4.26 16.37 8.02
C THR A 169 -4.83 15.40 9.08
N ALA A 170 -5.08 14.15 8.73
CA ALA A 170 -5.55 13.14 9.69
C ALA A 170 -4.51 12.90 10.82
N ILE A 171 -3.23 12.83 10.50
CA ILE A 171 -2.14 12.71 11.48
C ILE A 171 -2.06 13.95 12.39
N LEU A 172 -2.21 15.16 11.83
CA LEU A 172 -2.30 16.40 12.60
C LEU A 172 -3.44 16.34 13.62
N ILE A 173 -4.62 15.88 13.18
CA ILE A 173 -5.78 15.75 14.06
C ILE A 173 -5.58 14.67 15.11
N ALA A 174 -4.98 13.53 14.76
CA ALA A 174 -4.69 12.48 15.73
C ALA A 174 -3.76 12.98 16.85
N GLY A 175 -2.72 13.73 16.45
CA GLY A 175 -1.86 14.48 17.36
C GLY A 175 -2.61 15.49 18.24
N GLY A 176 -3.46 16.29 17.60
CA GLY A 176 -4.30 17.28 18.25
C GLY A 176 -5.25 16.69 19.29
N ILE A 177 -5.89 15.56 18.99
CA ILE A 177 -6.81 14.85 19.89
C ILE A 177 -6.07 14.39 21.15
N VAL A 178 -4.92 13.73 21.00
CA VAL A 178 -4.10 13.28 22.16
C VAL A 178 -3.72 14.49 23.03
N CYS A 179 -3.24 15.56 22.41
CA CYS A 179 -2.88 16.79 23.11
C CYS A 179 -4.09 17.44 23.81
N GLY A 180 -5.24 17.48 23.13
CA GLY A 180 -6.48 18.07 23.62
C GLY A 180 -7.04 17.33 24.82
N GLU A 181 -7.14 16.00 24.75
CA GLU A 181 -7.60 15.17 25.88
C GLU A 181 -6.60 15.17 27.05
N TYR A 182 -5.30 15.34 26.79
CA TYR A 182 -4.32 15.53 27.86
C TYR A 182 -4.52 16.86 28.61
N PHE A 183 -4.66 17.96 27.87
CA PHE A 183 -4.91 19.30 28.41
C PHE A 183 -6.41 19.62 28.51
N LYS A 184 -7.22 18.66 28.94
CA LYS A 184 -8.68 18.78 29.01
C LYS A 184 -9.12 19.96 29.88
N GLY A 185 -10.21 20.63 29.47
CA GLY A 185 -10.77 21.81 30.12
C GLY A 185 -10.05 23.12 29.77
N THR A 186 -9.14 23.11 28.79
CA THR A 186 -8.30 24.28 28.46
C THR A 186 -8.48 24.77 27.01
N SER A 187 -7.79 25.85 26.66
CA SER A 187 -7.73 26.33 25.27
C SER A 187 -7.06 25.34 24.30
N VAL A 188 -6.19 24.44 24.78
CA VAL A 188 -5.56 23.41 23.93
C VAL A 188 -6.61 22.44 23.42
N GLU A 189 -7.43 21.87 24.31
CA GLU A 189 -8.59 21.03 23.95
C GLU A 189 -9.51 21.76 22.98
N LYS A 190 -9.89 23.00 23.30
CA LYS A 190 -10.78 23.79 22.45
C LYS A 190 -10.25 23.95 21.03
N TYR A 191 -8.96 24.28 20.86
CA TYR A 191 -8.39 24.45 19.52
C TYR A 191 -8.19 23.12 18.80
N ALA A 192 -7.86 22.03 19.49
CA ALA A 192 -7.80 20.70 18.90
C ALA A 192 -9.16 20.29 18.30
N ASN A 193 -10.25 20.44 19.09
CA ASN A 193 -11.60 20.12 18.64
C ASN A 193 -12.05 21.04 17.51
N GLN A 194 -11.77 22.35 17.62
CA GLN A 194 -12.07 23.31 16.56
C GLN A 194 -11.41 22.93 15.22
N LEU A 195 -10.17 22.42 15.24
CA LEU A 195 -9.50 21.98 14.02
C LEU A 195 -10.21 20.78 13.40
N TYR A 196 -10.54 19.78 14.21
CA TYR A 196 -11.22 18.58 13.72
C TYR A 196 -12.62 18.90 13.16
N GLU A 197 -13.41 19.71 13.88
CA GLU A 197 -14.75 20.16 13.48
C GLU A 197 -14.75 20.95 12.17
N LYS A 198 -13.63 21.61 11.81
CA LYS A 198 -13.53 22.44 10.59
C LYS A 198 -13.29 21.61 9.33
N ILE A 199 -12.93 20.33 9.46
CA ILE A 199 -12.57 19.50 8.31
C ILE A 199 -13.84 19.05 7.57
N ASP A 200 -13.94 19.42 6.31
CA ASP A 200 -15.00 19.04 5.39
C ASP A 200 -14.65 17.71 4.70
N TRP A 201 -14.74 16.58 5.42
CA TRP A 201 -14.33 15.27 4.88
C TRP A 201 -15.13 14.86 3.64
N GLN A 202 -16.40 15.25 3.58
CA GLN A 202 -17.27 15.05 2.42
C GLN A 202 -16.74 15.78 1.18
N TRP A 203 -16.20 17.00 1.33
CA TRP A 203 -15.55 17.69 0.21
C TRP A 203 -14.34 16.91 -0.33
N MET A 204 -13.57 16.26 0.54
CA MET A 204 -12.38 15.49 0.14
C MET A 204 -12.70 14.18 -0.59
N THR A 205 -13.97 13.74 -0.63
CA THR A 205 -14.36 12.60 -1.46
C THR A 205 -14.54 12.96 -2.92
N ASN A 206 -14.54 14.25 -3.28
CA ASN A 206 -14.87 14.70 -4.63
C ASN A 206 -16.21 14.11 -5.15
N GLY A 207 -17.18 13.88 -4.26
CA GLY A 207 -18.49 13.34 -4.61
C GLY A 207 -18.57 11.81 -4.77
N GLU A 208 -17.54 11.08 -4.35
CA GLU A 208 -17.52 9.61 -4.33
C GLU A 208 -17.56 9.04 -2.90
N GLU A 209 -17.38 7.73 -2.75
CA GLU A 209 -17.55 6.97 -1.51
C GLU A 209 -16.30 6.94 -0.61
N THR A 210 -15.11 7.15 -1.17
CA THR A 210 -13.84 7.15 -0.45
C THR A 210 -13.18 8.52 -0.46
N LEU A 211 -12.19 8.75 0.41
CA LEU A 211 -11.40 9.99 0.38
C LEU A 211 -10.41 9.97 -0.79
N THR A 212 -10.21 11.11 -1.45
CA THR A 212 -9.05 11.31 -2.32
C THR A 212 -7.78 11.47 -1.46
N MET A 213 -6.63 11.07 -1.98
CA MET A 213 -5.35 11.24 -1.27
C MET A 213 -4.97 12.71 -1.11
N GLY A 214 -5.45 13.57 -2.00
CA GLY A 214 -5.21 14.99 -1.88
C GLY A 214 -5.87 15.86 -2.93
N TRP A 215 -5.58 17.16 -2.85
CA TRP A 215 -6.06 18.17 -3.79
C TRP A 215 -4.98 19.20 -4.07
N ASP A 216 -4.82 19.58 -5.33
CA ASP A 216 -3.88 20.60 -5.80
C ASP A 216 -4.65 21.77 -6.46
N PRO A 217 -4.28 23.04 -6.21
CA PRO A 217 -4.95 24.19 -6.80
C PRO A 217 -4.80 24.33 -8.32
N LEU A 218 -3.82 23.67 -8.95
CA LEU A 218 -3.61 23.70 -10.39
C LEU A 218 -4.35 22.56 -11.10
N GLN A 219 -4.41 21.37 -10.49
CA GLN A 219 -4.91 20.13 -11.09
C GLN A 219 -6.25 19.67 -10.51
N GLY A 220 -6.70 20.21 -9.39
CA GLY A 220 -7.89 19.73 -8.68
C GLY A 220 -7.59 18.53 -7.79
N PHE A 221 -8.56 17.63 -7.62
CA PHE A 221 -8.37 16.45 -6.79
C PHE A 221 -7.38 15.46 -7.43
N LEU A 222 -6.54 14.86 -6.61
CA LEU A 222 -5.70 13.74 -7.04
C LEU A 222 -6.59 12.55 -7.38
N ARG A 223 -6.18 11.79 -8.39
CA ARG A 223 -6.90 10.57 -8.78
C ARG A 223 -6.73 9.43 -7.79
N ALA A 224 -5.59 9.36 -7.12
CA ALA A 224 -5.33 8.34 -6.11
C ALA A 224 -6.30 8.50 -4.94
N ARG A 225 -6.85 7.38 -4.46
CA ARG A 225 -7.87 7.33 -3.42
C ARG A 225 -7.48 6.41 -2.27
N TRP A 226 -8.10 6.60 -1.12
CA TRP A 226 -7.99 5.71 0.03
C TRP A 226 -9.00 4.55 -0.08
N ASN A 227 -8.95 3.80 -1.19
CA ASN A 227 -9.83 2.65 -1.50
C ASN A 227 -9.09 1.30 -1.48
N GLY A 228 -7.82 1.28 -1.11
CA GLY A 228 -7.03 0.06 -0.86
C GLY A 228 -6.39 0.08 0.53
N PHE A 229 -6.12 -1.09 1.10
CA PHE A 229 -5.53 -1.21 2.43
C PHE A 229 -4.12 -0.58 2.47
N ASN A 230 -3.98 0.47 3.26
CA ASN A 230 -2.73 1.19 3.53
C ASN A 230 -2.90 2.06 4.81
N GLU A 231 -2.01 3.03 5.05
CA GLU A 231 -2.07 3.94 6.21
C GLU A 231 -3.33 4.82 6.25
N GLY A 232 -4.00 4.98 5.11
CA GLY A 232 -5.22 5.76 4.92
C GLY A 232 -6.39 5.34 5.81
N ILE A 233 -6.35 4.13 6.39
CA ILE A 233 -7.37 3.69 7.36
C ILE A 233 -7.48 4.64 8.56
N LEU A 234 -6.40 5.33 8.93
CA LEU A 234 -6.42 6.39 9.95
C LEU A 234 -7.33 7.55 9.53
N ALA A 235 -7.17 8.04 8.30
CA ALA A 235 -7.96 9.12 7.75
C ALA A 235 -9.42 8.72 7.58
N THR A 236 -9.70 7.51 7.07
CA THR A 236 -11.07 7.01 6.89
C THR A 236 -11.81 6.89 8.22
N LEU A 237 -11.19 6.33 9.27
CA LEU A 237 -11.84 6.22 10.58
C LEU A 237 -12.11 7.59 11.21
N LEU A 238 -11.17 8.54 11.15
CA LEU A 238 -11.41 9.91 11.60
C LEU A 238 -12.52 10.59 10.78
N ALA A 239 -12.58 10.35 9.47
CA ALA A 239 -13.64 10.89 8.63
C ALA A 239 -15.03 10.35 8.99
N ILE A 240 -15.16 9.05 9.28
CA ILE A 240 -16.41 8.44 9.77
C ILE A 240 -16.79 8.97 11.17
N GLY A 241 -15.80 9.14 12.04
CA GLY A 241 -15.97 9.65 13.40
C GLY A 241 -16.31 11.13 13.50
N SER A 242 -16.11 11.89 12.41
CA SER A 242 -16.18 13.35 12.42
C SER A 242 -17.51 13.88 13.01
N PRO A 243 -17.47 14.94 13.84
CA PRO A 243 -18.67 15.50 14.45
C PRO A 243 -19.48 16.42 13.51
N THR A 244 -18.91 16.91 12.41
CA THR A 244 -19.50 17.96 11.57
C THR A 244 -19.73 17.53 10.12
N HIS A 245 -18.70 17.00 9.45
CA HIS A 245 -18.76 16.57 8.05
C HIS A 245 -18.38 15.09 7.91
N PRO A 246 -19.12 14.15 8.54
CA PRO A 246 -18.74 12.75 8.52
C PRO A 246 -18.93 12.09 7.16
N LEU A 247 -18.12 11.07 6.89
CA LEU A 247 -18.41 10.09 5.85
C LEU A 247 -19.44 9.07 6.33
N SER A 248 -20.10 8.44 5.36
CA SER A 248 -20.93 7.27 5.62
C SER A 248 -20.07 6.11 6.13
N PRO A 249 -20.54 5.28 7.09
CA PRO A 249 -19.80 4.11 7.55
C PRO A 249 -19.38 3.15 6.43
N GLU A 250 -20.17 3.08 5.36
CA GLU A 250 -19.93 2.27 4.16
C GLU A 250 -18.60 2.63 3.48
N ALA A 251 -18.03 3.83 3.70
CA ALA A 251 -16.70 4.18 3.23
C ALA A 251 -15.61 3.22 3.75
N TRP A 252 -15.83 2.61 4.92
CA TRP A 252 -14.96 1.57 5.48
C TRP A 252 -14.97 0.29 4.65
N ASP A 253 -16.13 -0.04 4.08
CA ASP A 253 -16.36 -1.26 3.30
C ASP A 253 -15.87 -1.12 1.85
N GLN A 254 -15.64 0.11 1.38
CA GLN A 254 -15.05 0.39 0.07
C GLN A 254 -13.53 0.20 0.01
N ILE A 255 -12.88 -0.11 1.13
CA ILE A 255 -11.43 -0.37 1.15
C ILE A 255 -11.17 -1.82 0.73
N TYR A 256 -10.49 -2.00 -0.40
CA TYR A 256 -10.01 -3.29 -0.85
C TYR A 256 -8.90 -3.83 0.08
N ARG A 257 -9.06 -5.08 0.55
CA ARG A 257 -8.21 -5.71 1.56
C ARG A 257 -7.69 -7.07 1.05
N PRO A 258 -6.62 -7.10 0.24
CA PRO A 258 -6.09 -8.36 -0.27
C PRO A 258 -5.56 -9.24 0.86
N VAL A 259 -5.82 -10.54 0.81
CA VAL A 259 -5.38 -11.50 1.84
C VAL A 259 -4.20 -12.33 1.33
N LYS A 260 -3.03 -12.18 1.96
CA LYS A 260 -1.82 -12.88 1.57
C LYS A 260 -1.78 -14.29 2.13
N GLY A 261 -1.77 -15.29 1.23
CA GLY A 261 -1.61 -16.70 1.60
C GLY A 261 -2.63 -17.19 2.64
N GLY A 262 -3.82 -16.58 2.67
CA GLY A 262 -4.86 -16.88 3.68
C GLY A 262 -4.53 -16.45 5.11
N THR A 263 -3.51 -15.59 5.31
CA THR A 263 -2.98 -15.29 6.65
C THR A 263 -3.35 -13.90 7.17
N TYR A 264 -3.05 -12.84 6.42
CA TYR A 264 -3.27 -11.45 6.84
C TYR A 264 -3.60 -10.55 5.64
N ILE A 265 -4.29 -9.44 5.89
CA ILE A 265 -4.52 -8.39 4.90
C ILE A 265 -3.20 -7.69 4.62
N ASN A 266 -2.77 -7.65 3.36
CA ASN A 266 -1.49 -7.06 2.98
C ASN A 266 -1.62 -5.83 2.09
N LEU A 267 -0.60 -4.97 2.12
CA LEU A 267 -0.27 -4.07 1.01
C LEU A 267 0.69 -4.83 0.08
N GLN A 268 0.50 -4.75 -1.24
CA GLN A 268 1.33 -5.48 -2.22
C GLN A 268 2.84 -5.27 -2.01
N ASP A 269 3.26 -4.01 -1.81
CA ASP A 269 4.67 -3.65 -1.63
C ASP A 269 5.23 -4.02 -0.25
N GLU A 270 4.40 -4.38 0.73
CA GLU A 270 4.82 -4.81 2.08
C GLU A 270 5.70 -3.79 2.83
N VAL A 271 5.38 -2.50 2.69
CA VAL A 271 6.05 -1.40 3.38
C VAL A 271 5.49 -1.29 4.80
N LEU A 272 6.35 -1.39 5.83
CA LEU A 272 5.86 -1.71 7.18
C LEU A 272 5.02 -0.61 7.87
N PHE A 273 5.26 0.68 7.56
CA PHE A 273 4.56 1.77 8.25
C PHE A 273 3.03 1.73 8.07
N VAL A 274 2.52 1.14 6.98
CA VAL A 274 1.07 1.10 6.72
C VAL A 274 0.32 0.25 7.75
N TYR A 275 1.02 -0.73 8.34
CA TYR A 275 0.52 -1.58 9.42
C TYR A 275 0.73 -0.94 10.81
N GLN A 276 1.59 0.07 10.91
CA GLN A 276 2.01 0.65 12.20
C GLN A 276 1.32 1.99 12.47
N TYR A 277 1.32 2.91 11.50
CA TYR A 277 0.90 4.31 11.71
C TYR A 277 -0.53 4.46 12.23
N PRO A 278 -1.53 3.78 11.68
CA PRO A 278 -2.89 3.85 12.24
C PRO A 278 -2.94 3.39 13.70
N LEU A 279 -2.15 2.37 14.05
CA LEU A 279 -2.09 1.75 15.37
C LEU A 279 -1.22 2.53 16.37
N ILE A 280 -0.60 3.64 15.96
CA ILE A 280 0.02 4.60 16.90
C ILE A 280 -1.05 5.26 17.76
N TRP A 281 -2.22 5.52 17.17
CA TRP A 281 -3.31 6.22 17.83
C TRP A 281 -4.50 5.32 18.11
N PHE A 282 -4.99 4.57 17.12
CA PHE A 282 -6.09 3.63 17.34
C PHE A 282 -5.59 2.40 18.11
N ASP A 283 -6.10 2.23 19.32
CA ASP A 283 -5.88 1.00 20.08
C ASP A 283 -6.84 -0.08 19.61
N LEU A 284 -6.35 -0.92 18.68
CA LEU A 284 -7.09 -2.05 18.13
C LEU A 284 -6.68 -3.37 18.78
N ARG A 285 -6.01 -3.33 19.94
CA ARG A 285 -5.82 -4.53 20.76
C ARG A 285 -7.17 -5.06 21.17
N GLU A 286 -7.27 -6.39 21.15
CA GLU A 286 -8.47 -7.11 21.56
C GLU A 286 -9.71 -6.69 20.76
N LYS A 287 -9.56 -6.27 19.50
CA LYS A 287 -10.66 -5.80 18.64
C LYS A 287 -10.57 -6.39 17.23
N GLU A 288 -11.72 -6.68 16.67
CA GLU A 288 -11.88 -7.03 15.25
C GLU A 288 -13.11 -6.33 14.67
N ASP A 289 -13.11 -6.11 13.37
CA ASP A 289 -14.30 -5.74 12.60
C ASP A 289 -14.78 -6.94 11.77
N ARG A 290 -15.55 -6.69 10.69
CA ARG A 290 -15.95 -7.72 9.73
C ARG A 290 -14.75 -8.39 9.05
N TYR A 291 -13.66 -7.67 8.82
CA TYR A 291 -12.56 -8.06 7.93
C TYR A 291 -11.39 -8.66 8.68
N ALA A 292 -10.96 -8.03 9.77
CA ALA A 292 -9.73 -8.38 10.44
C ALA A 292 -9.66 -7.96 11.91
N ASN A 293 -8.79 -8.68 12.62
CA ASN A 293 -8.13 -8.17 13.80
C ASN A 293 -6.85 -7.45 13.35
N TYR A 294 -6.89 -6.12 13.27
CA TYR A 294 -5.78 -5.32 12.73
C TYR A 294 -4.52 -5.36 13.61
N TRP A 295 -4.66 -5.67 14.91
CA TRP A 295 -3.51 -5.89 15.78
C TRP A 295 -2.76 -7.16 15.40
N GLN A 296 -3.48 -8.28 15.21
CA GLN A 296 -2.90 -9.53 14.71
C GLN A 296 -2.39 -9.38 13.26
N ASN A 297 -3.08 -8.56 12.44
CA ASN A 297 -2.64 -8.22 11.10
C ASN A 297 -1.26 -7.55 11.09
N ALA A 298 -1.04 -6.57 11.96
CA ALA A 298 0.25 -5.93 12.12
C ALA A 298 1.32 -6.93 12.61
N ILE A 299 1.02 -7.80 13.58
CA ILE A 299 1.95 -8.85 14.03
C ILE A 299 2.37 -9.76 12.87
N ALA A 300 1.42 -10.19 12.03
CA ALA A 300 1.69 -11.03 10.88
C ALA A 300 2.60 -10.32 9.86
N ALA A 301 2.29 -9.07 9.49
CA ALA A 301 3.10 -8.27 8.57
C ALA A 301 4.52 -8.00 9.11
N ILE A 302 4.65 -7.70 10.41
CA ILE A 302 5.94 -7.49 11.09
C ILE A 302 6.80 -8.76 11.04
N ASN A 303 6.21 -9.92 11.35
CA ASN A 303 6.90 -11.20 11.27
C ASN A 303 7.29 -11.52 9.82
N TYR A 304 6.44 -11.23 8.84
CA TYR A 304 6.77 -11.38 7.42
C TYR A 304 7.97 -10.51 7.02
N ASN A 305 7.98 -9.22 7.39
CA ASN A 305 9.10 -8.29 7.14
C ASN A 305 10.43 -8.80 7.74
N ARG A 306 10.39 -9.31 8.98
CA ARG A 306 11.55 -9.90 9.67
C ARG A 306 12.03 -11.20 9.03
N LEU A 307 11.12 -12.07 8.62
CA LEU A 307 11.47 -13.31 7.93
C LEU A 307 12.04 -13.01 6.54
N PHE A 308 11.44 -12.08 5.80
CA PHE A 308 11.88 -11.67 4.49
C PHE A 308 13.34 -11.18 4.51
N THR A 309 13.69 -10.26 5.41
CA THR A 309 15.07 -9.78 5.59
C THR A 309 16.03 -10.90 5.98
N ARG A 310 15.62 -11.79 6.89
CA ARG A 310 16.42 -12.94 7.32
C ARG A 310 16.70 -13.96 6.21
N PHE A 311 15.76 -14.19 5.31
CA PHE A 311 15.92 -15.12 4.18
C PHE A 311 16.61 -14.47 2.98
N ASN A 312 16.58 -13.15 2.85
CA ASN A 312 17.34 -12.39 1.84
C ASN A 312 18.82 -12.26 2.21
N ARG A 313 19.54 -13.39 2.17
CA ARG A 313 20.98 -13.52 2.46
C ARG A 313 21.89 -12.90 1.39
N GLY A 314 21.37 -12.03 0.52
CA GLY A 314 22.18 -11.24 -0.43
C GLY A 314 22.80 -9.99 0.21
N TYR A 315 22.25 -9.51 1.33
CA TYR A 315 22.63 -8.23 1.93
C TYR A 315 23.34 -8.42 3.28
N GLN A 316 24.46 -7.74 3.49
CA GLN A 316 25.18 -7.72 4.76
C GLN A 316 24.45 -6.88 5.81
N THR A 317 23.66 -5.90 5.35
CA THR A 317 22.84 -5.07 6.24
C THR A 317 21.85 -5.90 7.06
N TYR A 318 21.27 -6.96 6.49
CA TYR A 318 20.21 -7.76 7.11
C TYR A 318 20.70 -8.86 8.08
N ARG A 319 22.00 -8.87 8.44
CA ARG A 319 22.58 -9.98 9.22
C ARG A 319 22.23 -9.90 10.71
N GLY A 320 21.90 -11.06 11.28
CA GLY A 320 21.54 -11.22 12.69
C GLY A 320 20.10 -10.77 12.95
N ASN A 321 19.87 -9.98 13.99
CA ASN A 321 18.55 -9.43 14.33
C ASN A 321 18.28 -8.05 13.70
N ILE A 322 18.98 -7.69 12.61
CA ILE A 322 18.76 -6.41 11.92
C ILE A 322 17.68 -6.58 10.84
N TRP A 323 16.56 -5.90 11.02
CA TRP A 323 15.41 -5.91 10.10
C TRP A 323 14.65 -4.57 10.20
N GLY A 324 13.67 -4.36 9.32
CA GLY A 324 12.89 -3.12 9.24
C GLY A 324 12.92 -2.50 7.85
N LEU A 325 12.09 -3.02 6.95
CA LEU A 325 11.83 -2.43 5.63
C LEU A 325 10.57 -1.58 5.71
N SER A 326 10.73 -0.27 5.58
CA SER A 326 9.64 0.71 5.51
C SER A 326 10.09 1.94 4.73
N ALA A 327 9.23 2.93 4.53
CA ALA A 327 9.58 4.16 3.83
C ALA A 327 10.61 4.99 4.60
N GLY A 328 11.67 5.43 3.93
CA GLY A 328 12.72 6.24 4.56
C GLY A 328 13.87 6.57 3.62
N ASP A 329 14.90 7.23 4.15
CA ASP A 329 16.09 7.56 3.39
C ASP A 329 16.91 6.31 3.04
N GLY A 330 17.46 6.28 1.83
CA GLY A 330 18.52 5.38 1.45
C GLY A 330 19.59 6.00 0.56
N PRO A 331 20.52 5.18 0.05
CA PRO A 331 21.71 5.66 -0.65
C PRO A 331 21.41 6.39 -1.97
N THR A 332 20.23 6.20 -2.56
CA THR A 332 19.77 6.88 -3.79
C THR A 332 18.61 7.84 -3.54
N GLY A 333 18.41 8.28 -2.29
CA GLY A 333 17.30 9.13 -1.89
C GLY A 333 16.21 8.37 -1.14
N TYR A 334 15.05 8.99 -1.02
CA TYR A 334 13.92 8.44 -0.29
C TYR A 334 13.20 7.37 -1.11
N LYS A 335 12.87 6.22 -0.50
CA LYS A 335 12.12 5.12 -1.12
C LYS A 335 11.19 4.48 -0.10
N ALA A 336 10.04 3.98 -0.57
CA ALA A 336 9.18 3.09 0.19
C ALA A 336 9.78 1.67 0.20
N TYR A 337 10.67 1.36 1.16
CA TYR A 337 11.27 0.03 1.24
C TYR A 337 10.27 -0.99 1.76
N GLY A 338 10.12 -2.10 1.05
CA GLY A 338 9.11 -3.11 1.37
C GLY A 338 9.62 -4.54 1.26
N ALA A 339 8.97 -5.45 1.98
CA ALA A 339 9.29 -6.89 1.98
C ALA A 339 8.74 -7.60 0.73
N PHE A 340 8.96 -7.01 -0.45
CA PHE A 340 8.49 -7.50 -1.75
C PHE A 340 9.62 -7.42 -2.78
N HIS A 341 9.56 -8.24 -3.83
CA HIS A 341 10.60 -8.24 -4.88
C HIS A 341 10.79 -6.83 -5.46
N ASP A 342 12.04 -6.42 -5.68
CA ASP A 342 12.46 -5.10 -6.18
C ASP A 342 12.08 -3.86 -5.33
N LYS A 343 11.35 -4.04 -4.23
CA LYS A 343 11.00 -2.98 -3.28
C LYS A 343 12.04 -2.78 -2.18
N HIS A 344 13.19 -3.45 -2.27
CA HIS A 344 14.31 -3.28 -1.34
C HIS A 344 15.67 -3.26 -2.07
N ASP A 345 16.70 -2.71 -1.43
CA ASP A 345 18.07 -2.63 -1.97
C ASP A 345 19.16 -2.91 -0.90
N GLY A 346 18.77 -3.52 0.22
CA GLY A 346 19.62 -3.74 1.38
C GLY A 346 19.50 -2.66 2.45
N THR A 347 18.76 -1.57 2.21
CA THR A 347 18.60 -0.49 3.19
C THR A 347 17.64 -0.91 4.32
N ILE A 348 18.02 -0.59 5.56
CA ILE A 348 17.17 -0.73 6.76
C ILE A 348 16.84 0.63 7.29
N VAL A 349 15.57 0.82 7.67
CA VAL A 349 15.08 2.01 8.36
C VAL A 349 14.81 1.66 9.83
N PRO A 350 15.65 2.12 10.78
CA PRO A 350 15.58 1.68 12.18
C PRO A 350 14.20 1.81 12.81
N TYR A 351 13.47 2.90 12.51
CA TYR A 351 12.17 3.18 13.09
C TYR A 351 11.17 2.04 12.86
N ALA A 352 11.26 1.32 11.74
CA ALA A 352 10.33 0.24 11.42
C ALA A 352 10.41 -0.89 12.46
N SER A 353 11.61 -1.32 12.85
CA SER A 353 11.78 -2.32 13.90
C SER A 353 11.44 -1.79 15.29
N ILE A 354 11.71 -0.51 15.55
CA ILE A 354 11.47 0.12 16.87
C ILE A 354 9.98 0.36 17.10
N ALA A 355 9.25 0.85 16.10
CA ALA A 355 7.82 1.07 16.15
C ALA A 355 7.01 -0.24 16.23
N SER A 356 7.65 -1.38 15.96
CA SER A 356 7.08 -2.72 16.16
C SER A 356 7.12 -3.22 17.61
N LEU A 357 7.70 -2.45 18.54
CA LEU A 357 7.91 -2.86 19.94
C LEU A 357 6.62 -3.31 20.64
N PRO A 358 5.45 -2.63 20.50
CA PRO A 358 4.22 -3.12 21.14
C PRO A 358 3.73 -4.47 20.63
N PHE A 359 4.08 -4.85 19.41
CA PHE A 359 3.61 -6.07 18.74
C PHE A 359 4.57 -7.24 18.91
N THR A 360 5.88 -6.97 18.87
CA THR A 360 6.95 -7.97 18.89
C THR A 360 8.12 -7.50 19.76
N PRO A 361 7.94 -7.39 21.08
CA PRO A 361 8.87 -6.69 21.96
C PRO A 361 10.27 -7.33 21.96
N GLU A 362 10.36 -8.67 22.03
CA GLU A 362 11.66 -9.36 22.06
C GLU A 362 12.45 -9.16 20.76
N ALA A 363 11.78 -9.26 19.61
CA ALA A 363 12.41 -9.09 18.31
C ALA A 363 12.83 -7.65 18.04
N SER A 364 12.04 -6.69 18.51
CA SER A 364 12.30 -5.25 18.37
C SER A 364 13.45 -4.82 19.28
N MET A 365 13.48 -5.29 20.54
CA MET A 365 14.60 -5.04 21.46
C MET A 365 15.90 -5.68 20.98
N ALA A 366 15.84 -6.89 20.42
CA ALA A 366 17.00 -7.53 19.81
C ALA A 366 17.56 -6.69 18.65
N ALA A 367 16.69 -6.16 17.78
CA ALA A 367 17.10 -5.28 16.68
C ALA A 367 17.74 -3.97 17.18
N ILE A 368 17.12 -3.31 18.16
CA ILE A 368 17.66 -2.08 18.81
C ILE A 368 19.08 -2.31 19.31
N ARG A 369 19.25 -3.36 20.13
CA ARG A 369 20.53 -3.66 20.77
C ARG A 369 21.57 -4.05 19.73
N GLU A 370 21.20 -4.83 18.72
CA GLU A 370 22.14 -5.27 17.70
C GLU A 370 22.57 -4.15 16.75
N MET A 371 21.66 -3.24 16.37
CA MET A 371 22.02 -2.04 15.59
C MET A 371 23.02 -1.16 16.35
N LEU A 372 22.76 -0.88 17.64
CA LEU A 372 23.67 -0.11 18.49
C LEU A 372 25.01 -0.85 18.68
N ALA A 373 24.97 -2.15 18.93
CA ALA A 373 26.16 -2.96 19.15
C ALA A 373 27.04 -3.07 17.91
N LYS A 374 26.46 -3.17 16.71
CA LYS A 374 27.24 -3.32 15.46
C LYS A 374 27.70 -1.99 14.90
N PHE A 375 26.85 -0.97 14.90
CA PHE A 375 27.09 0.26 14.15
C PHE A 375 27.28 1.49 15.03
N GLY A 376 27.03 1.40 16.33
CA GLY A 376 27.40 2.44 17.29
C GLY A 376 26.92 3.84 16.87
N PRO A 377 27.80 4.86 16.91
CA PRO A 377 27.47 6.22 16.50
C PRO A 377 27.17 6.42 15.00
N LEU A 378 27.29 5.39 14.15
CA LEU A 378 26.90 5.49 12.74
C LEU A 378 25.38 5.41 12.57
N VAL A 379 24.68 4.77 13.50
CA VAL A 379 23.21 4.68 13.51
C VAL A 379 22.58 5.48 14.66
N TRP A 380 23.38 6.03 15.58
CA TRP A 380 22.94 6.79 16.74
C TRP A 380 23.58 8.18 16.77
N GLY A 381 22.78 9.23 16.92
CA GLY A 381 23.29 10.61 16.95
C GLY A 381 22.35 11.62 17.62
N LYS A 382 22.31 12.85 17.10
CA LYS A 382 21.67 14.04 17.70
C LYS A 382 20.25 13.78 18.22
N TYR A 383 19.45 13.06 17.44
CA TYR A 383 18.06 12.73 17.78
C TYR A 383 17.83 11.22 17.92
N GLY A 384 18.87 10.45 18.24
CA GLY A 384 18.76 9.00 18.44
C GLY A 384 19.05 8.26 17.14
N PHE A 385 18.19 7.30 16.78
CA PHE A 385 18.41 6.52 15.57
C PHE A 385 18.28 7.35 14.29
N VAL A 386 19.17 7.13 13.33
CA VAL A 386 19.13 7.78 12.00
C VAL A 386 17.99 7.25 11.13
N SER A 387 17.60 7.98 10.08
CA SER A 387 16.47 7.57 9.21
C SER A 387 16.72 6.23 8.47
N GLY A 388 17.95 5.94 8.07
CA GLY A 388 18.27 4.69 7.39
C GLY A 388 19.76 4.40 7.27
N PHE A 389 20.10 3.15 6.97
CA PHE A 389 21.47 2.72 6.68
C PHE A 389 21.52 1.52 5.73
N ASN A 390 22.62 1.39 4.99
CA ASN A 390 22.90 0.31 4.05
C ASN A 390 24.41 -0.02 4.11
N VAL A 391 24.74 -1.14 4.73
CA VAL A 391 26.12 -1.63 4.92
C VAL A 391 26.74 -1.98 3.58
N ASP A 392 25.99 -2.63 2.69
CA ASP A 392 26.45 -3.08 1.37
C ASP A 392 26.90 -1.90 0.49
N ARG A 393 26.25 -0.73 0.66
CA ARG A 393 26.58 0.52 -0.02
C ARG A 393 27.40 1.51 0.82
N LYS A 394 27.88 1.09 1.99
CA LYS A 394 28.68 1.89 2.94
C LYS A 394 28.02 3.24 3.28
N TRP A 395 26.70 3.23 3.42
CA TRP A 395 25.90 4.44 3.58
C TRP A 395 25.15 4.42 4.91
N PHE A 396 25.19 5.53 5.63
CA PHE A 396 24.45 5.77 6.87
C PHE A 396 23.88 7.18 6.79
N SER A 397 22.58 7.33 7.03
CA SER A 397 21.94 8.65 6.98
C SER A 397 22.53 9.57 8.04
N LYS A 398 22.70 10.84 7.68
CA LYS A 398 23.03 11.93 8.62
C LYS A 398 21.79 12.73 9.02
N GLN A 399 20.63 12.31 8.57
CA GLN A 399 19.36 13.01 8.71
C GLN A 399 18.40 12.22 9.60
N TYR A 400 17.44 12.96 10.13
CA TYR A 400 16.29 12.49 10.88
C TYR A 400 15.03 13.03 10.20
N ILE A 401 13.97 12.22 10.16
CA ILE A 401 12.68 12.59 9.56
C ILE A 401 11.62 12.60 10.67
N GLY A 402 10.80 13.64 10.74
CA GLY A 402 9.85 13.83 11.84
C GLY A 402 8.87 12.68 12.04
N ILE A 403 8.41 12.04 10.96
CA ILE A 403 7.49 10.89 11.04
C ILE A 403 8.19 9.63 11.58
N ASP A 404 9.45 9.37 11.20
CA ASP A 404 10.26 8.26 11.72
C ASP A 404 10.48 8.42 13.23
N GLN A 405 10.88 9.63 13.64
CA GLN A 405 11.10 9.97 15.05
C GLN A 405 9.80 9.88 15.86
N GLY A 406 8.68 10.26 15.25
CA GLY A 406 7.36 10.20 15.86
C GLY A 406 6.94 8.77 16.13
N ALA A 407 7.08 7.91 15.12
CA ALA A 407 6.79 6.49 15.25
C ALA A 407 7.65 5.81 16.34
N ILE A 408 8.96 6.11 16.40
CA ILE A 408 9.84 5.63 17.47
C ILE A 408 9.31 6.03 18.85
N LEU A 409 9.11 7.34 19.07
CA LEU A 409 8.78 7.85 20.39
C LEU A 409 7.41 7.35 20.87
N LEU A 410 6.39 7.49 20.02
CA LEU A 410 5.01 7.21 20.42
C LEU A 410 4.76 5.71 20.61
N MET A 411 5.39 4.84 19.81
CA MET A 411 5.23 3.39 19.98
C MET A 411 6.04 2.84 21.14
N ILE A 412 7.20 3.42 21.48
CA ILE A 412 7.87 3.11 22.75
C ILE A 412 6.97 3.51 23.93
N GLU A 413 6.35 4.69 23.87
CA GLU A 413 5.45 5.12 24.95
C GLU A 413 4.22 4.21 25.08
N ASN A 414 3.59 3.85 23.96
CA ASN A 414 2.47 2.91 23.97
C ASN A 414 2.86 1.53 24.51
N TYR A 415 4.04 1.02 24.17
CA TYR A 415 4.56 -0.22 24.75
C TYR A 415 4.73 -0.12 26.27
N ARG A 416 5.26 1.00 26.78
CA ARG A 416 5.58 1.16 28.20
C ARG A 416 4.36 1.46 29.06
N THR A 417 3.43 2.27 28.58
CA THR A 417 2.32 2.82 29.39
C THR A 417 0.97 2.77 28.69
N GLY A 418 0.93 2.69 27.36
CA GLY A 418 -0.31 2.81 26.60
C GLY A 418 -0.90 4.22 26.57
N MET A 419 -0.14 5.25 26.98
CA MET A 419 -0.67 6.61 27.18
C MET A 419 -1.26 7.23 25.90
N VAL A 420 -0.60 7.07 24.73
CA VAL A 420 -1.08 7.69 23.49
C VAL A 420 -2.44 7.10 23.10
N TRP A 421 -2.56 5.78 23.20
CA TRP A 421 -3.83 5.05 23.06
C TRP A 421 -4.89 5.52 24.04
N GLU A 422 -4.56 5.61 25.34
CA GLU A 422 -5.50 6.03 26.38
C GLU A 422 -6.12 7.39 26.08
N TYR A 423 -5.30 8.39 25.75
CA TYR A 423 -5.80 9.73 25.46
C TYR A 423 -6.52 9.82 24.13
N PHE A 424 -6.05 9.15 23.08
CA PHE A 424 -6.72 9.16 21.79
C PHE A 424 -8.11 8.51 21.86
N MET A 425 -8.21 7.34 22.49
CA MET A 425 -9.43 6.53 22.55
C MET A 425 -10.51 7.12 23.48
N ARG A 426 -10.17 8.12 24.31
CA ARG A 426 -11.13 8.87 25.14
C ARG A 426 -12.03 9.80 24.33
N HIS A 427 -11.58 10.24 23.15
CA HIS A 427 -12.29 11.24 22.38
C HIS A 427 -13.60 10.66 21.79
N PRO A 428 -14.77 11.31 21.97
CA PRO A 428 -16.07 10.74 21.55
C PRO A 428 -16.16 10.37 20.06
N SER A 429 -15.57 11.18 19.18
CA SER A 429 -15.53 10.89 17.74
C SER A 429 -14.70 9.65 17.39
N VAL A 430 -13.67 9.32 18.17
CA VAL A 430 -12.83 8.13 17.94
C VAL A 430 -13.62 6.88 18.31
N GLN A 431 -14.33 6.91 19.45
CA GLN A 431 -15.23 5.82 19.85
C GLN A 431 -16.38 5.64 18.85
N LYS A 432 -16.98 6.75 18.39
CA LYS A 432 -18.00 6.75 17.35
C LYS A 432 -17.48 6.10 16.05
N ALA A 433 -16.26 6.44 15.63
CA ALA A 433 -15.65 5.86 14.42
C ALA A 433 -15.57 4.34 14.49
N LEU A 434 -15.04 3.79 15.57
CA LEU A 434 -14.87 2.35 15.75
C LEU A 434 -16.22 1.62 15.79
N THR A 435 -17.20 2.16 16.52
CA THR A 435 -18.56 1.61 16.55
C THR A 435 -19.20 1.60 15.15
N LEU A 436 -19.08 2.68 14.39
CA LEU A 436 -19.67 2.79 13.05
C LEU A 436 -18.95 1.90 12.03
N ALA A 437 -17.63 1.74 12.14
CA ALA A 437 -16.86 0.81 11.32
C ALA A 437 -17.05 -0.67 11.72
N GLY A 438 -17.88 -0.95 12.74
CA GLY A 438 -18.27 -2.31 13.13
C GLY A 438 -17.24 -3.04 13.99
N PHE A 439 -16.31 -2.31 14.64
CA PHE A 439 -15.37 -2.92 15.59
C PHE A 439 -16.10 -3.42 16.84
N LYS A 440 -15.70 -4.61 17.28
CA LYS A 440 -16.17 -5.27 18.50
C LYS A 440 -14.97 -5.86 19.26
N GLU A 441 -15.14 -6.10 20.55
CA GLU A 441 -14.14 -6.80 21.35
C GLU A 441 -13.94 -8.22 20.83
N SER A 442 -12.69 -8.65 20.70
CA SER A 442 -12.29 -9.98 20.25
C SER A 442 -10.85 -10.30 20.64
N ASN A 443 -10.65 -11.49 21.22
CA ASN A 443 -9.31 -12.03 21.51
C ASN A 443 -8.86 -13.03 20.43
N SER A 444 -9.26 -12.80 19.18
CA SER A 444 -8.87 -13.64 18.06
C SER A 444 -7.35 -13.67 17.87
N GLU A 445 -6.82 -14.86 17.58
CA GLU A 445 -5.41 -15.07 17.23
C GLU A 445 -5.17 -14.98 15.71
N TYR A 446 -6.24 -15.01 14.91
CA TYR A 446 -6.18 -14.81 13.47
C TYR A 446 -6.09 -13.31 13.13
N ALA A 447 -5.41 -12.99 12.03
CA ALA A 447 -5.41 -11.62 11.50
C ALA A 447 -6.66 -11.34 10.66
N VAL A 448 -7.05 -12.27 9.79
CA VAL A 448 -8.25 -12.15 8.95
C VAL A 448 -9.40 -12.94 9.56
N THR A 449 -10.61 -12.38 9.59
CA THR A 449 -11.78 -13.12 10.09
C THR A 449 -12.05 -14.33 9.18
N PRO A 450 -12.49 -15.48 9.72
CA PRO A 450 -12.79 -16.65 8.90
C PRO A 450 -13.79 -16.36 7.77
N ALA A 451 -14.82 -15.55 8.05
CA ALA A 451 -15.82 -15.16 7.06
C ALA A 451 -15.22 -14.34 5.91
N TYR A 452 -14.32 -13.40 6.19
CA TYR A 452 -13.68 -12.62 5.13
C TYR A 452 -12.63 -13.43 4.37
N ALA A 453 -11.92 -14.35 5.04
CA ALA A 453 -11.01 -15.27 4.37
C ALA A 453 -11.74 -16.17 3.37
N GLU A 454 -12.90 -16.73 3.75
CA GLU A 454 -13.76 -17.52 2.85
C GLU A 454 -14.32 -16.67 1.69
N GLU A 455 -14.78 -15.44 1.97
CA GLU A 455 -15.24 -14.50 0.94
C GLU A 455 -14.14 -14.18 -0.08
N TYR A 456 -12.93 -13.92 0.40
CA TYR A 456 -11.77 -13.62 -0.44
C TYR A 456 -11.31 -14.85 -1.24
N GLU A 457 -11.23 -16.03 -0.63
CA GLU A 457 -10.85 -17.27 -1.30
C GLU A 457 -11.86 -17.64 -2.40
N ALA A 458 -13.16 -17.51 -2.11
CA ALA A 458 -14.21 -17.73 -3.11
C ALA A 458 -14.05 -16.79 -4.31
N ALA A 459 -13.75 -15.51 -4.06
CA ALA A 459 -13.47 -14.55 -5.13
C ALA A 459 -12.23 -14.96 -5.95
N MET A 460 -11.15 -15.39 -5.31
CA MET A 460 -9.92 -15.84 -6.00
C MET A 460 -10.10 -17.14 -6.80
N LEU A 461 -11.12 -17.96 -6.50
CA LEU A 461 -11.43 -19.20 -7.22
C LEU A 461 -12.37 -19.00 -8.43
N LEU A 462 -13.11 -17.89 -8.50
CA LEU A 462 -13.95 -17.52 -9.64
C LEU A 462 -13.28 -17.69 -11.02
N PRO A 463 -11.99 -17.32 -11.21
CA PRO A 463 -11.27 -17.56 -12.46
C PRO A 463 -11.36 -18.98 -13.00
N SER A 464 -11.02 -19.96 -12.16
CA SER A 464 -11.00 -21.37 -12.53
C SER A 464 -12.38 -21.92 -12.93
N GLN A 465 -13.44 -21.19 -12.63
CA GLN A 465 -14.82 -21.54 -12.93
C GLN A 465 -15.34 -20.83 -14.19
N LYS A 466 -14.63 -19.83 -14.71
CA LYS A 466 -15.01 -19.08 -15.91
C LYS A 466 -14.44 -19.74 -17.15
N THR A 467 -15.33 -20.06 -18.09
CA THR A 467 -14.97 -20.69 -19.36
C THR A 467 -15.59 -19.92 -20.51
N ALA A 468 -14.78 -19.65 -21.53
CA ALA A 468 -15.20 -19.14 -22.81
C ALA A 468 -14.89 -20.18 -23.90
N GLU A 469 -15.72 -20.23 -24.93
CA GLU A 469 -15.67 -21.22 -25.99
C GLU A 469 -15.42 -20.51 -27.31
N ALA A 470 -14.33 -20.86 -27.99
CA ALA A 470 -14.07 -20.44 -29.37
C ALA A 470 -14.62 -21.51 -30.30
N PHE A 471 -15.61 -21.19 -31.12
CA PHE A 471 -16.16 -22.16 -32.08
C PHE A 471 -15.35 -22.17 -33.38
N ARG A 472 -15.06 -23.38 -33.88
CA ARG A 472 -14.35 -23.55 -35.15
C ARG A 472 -15.15 -22.96 -36.31
N ARG A 473 -14.45 -22.26 -37.21
CA ARG A 473 -15.03 -21.63 -38.40
C ARG A 473 -14.44 -22.20 -39.68
N GLN A 474 -15.23 -22.24 -40.74
CA GLN A 474 -14.78 -22.70 -42.07
C GLN A 474 -14.24 -21.56 -42.95
N LYS A 475 -14.69 -20.33 -42.70
CA LYS A 475 -14.30 -19.16 -43.47
C LYS A 475 -13.55 -18.20 -42.56
N ALA A 476 -12.36 -17.80 -42.98
CA ALA A 476 -11.53 -16.82 -42.28
C ALA A 476 -12.29 -15.51 -42.04
N VAL A 477 -12.00 -14.89 -40.89
CA VAL A 477 -12.55 -13.60 -40.49
C VAL A 477 -11.81 -12.48 -41.21
N SER A 478 -12.56 -11.52 -41.77
CA SER A 478 -12.04 -10.25 -42.27
C SER A 478 -11.69 -9.38 -41.08
N ILE A 479 -10.43 -8.95 -40.97
CA ILE A 479 -10.00 -8.08 -39.86
C ILE A 479 -10.11 -6.64 -40.32
N ASP A 480 -11.32 -6.08 -40.26
CA ASP A 480 -11.65 -4.73 -40.75
C ASP A 480 -12.40 -3.85 -39.72
N GLY A 481 -12.68 -4.41 -38.55
CA GLY A 481 -13.40 -3.78 -37.45
C GLY A 481 -14.92 -3.86 -37.58
N ASP A 482 -15.48 -4.49 -38.62
CA ASP A 482 -16.91 -4.70 -38.78
C ASP A 482 -17.35 -6.07 -38.24
N LEU A 483 -18.11 -6.06 -37.15
CA LEU A 483 -18.51 -7.29 -36.48
C LEU A 483 -19.66 -8.05 -37.18
N ALA A 484 -20.08 -7.65 -38.38
CA ALA A 484 -21.18 -8.29 -39.11
C ALA A 484 -21.00 -9.82 -39.26
N GLU A 485 -19.77 -10.32 -39.37
CA GLU A 485 -19.53 -11.75 -39.48
C GLU A 485 -19.52 -12.52 -38.15
N TRP A 486 -19.54 -11.81 -37.02
CA TRP A 486 -19.69 -12.38 -35.69
C TRP A 486 -21.16 -12.54 -35.29
N GLU A 487 -22.10 -12.16 -36.16
CA GLU A 487 -23.53 -12.35 -35.93
C GLU A 487 -23.85 -13.83 -35.65
N GLY A 488 -24.50 -14.09 -34.51
CA GLY A 488 -24.84 -15.45 -34.05
C GLY A 488 -23.72 -16.21 -33.34
N VAL A 489 -22.52 -15.65 -33.22
CA VAL A 489 -21.46 -16.20 -32.36
C VAL A 489 -21.79 -15.86 -30.90
N PRO A 490 -21.69 -16.81 -29.96
CA PRO A 490 -21.87 -16.51 -28.55
C PRO A 490 -20.90 -15.43 -28.06
N SER A 491 -21.45 -14.41 -27.41
CA SER A 491 -20.68 -13.33 -26.77
C SER A 491 -20.53 -13.58 -25.28
N TYR A 492 -19.53 -12.93 -24.70
CA TYR A 492 -19.29 -12.89 -23.27
C TYR A 492 -19.29 -11.45 -22.80
N LEU A 493 -20.20 -11.13 -21.88
CA LEU A 493 -20.37 -9.79 -21.34
C LEU A 493 -19.32 -9.49 -20.26
N VAL A 494 -18.72 -8.31 -20.37
CA VAL A 494 -17.94 -7.64 -19.33
C VAL A 494 -18.58 -6.28 -19.13
N ASP A 495 -19.17 -6.03 -17.97
CA ASP A 495 -19.99 -4.83 -17.73
C ASP A 495 -19.52 -4.04 -16.49
N GLU A 496 -20.29 -3.01 -16.15
CA GLU A 496 -20.02 -2.09 -15.05
C GLU A 496 -20.04 -2.76 -13.68
N ASP A 497 -20.53 -3.99 -13.54
CA ASP A 497 -20.48 -4.73 -12.28
C ASP A 497 -19.18 -5.56 -12.17
N MET A 498 -18.38 -5.67 -13.24
CA MET A 498 -17.10 -6.39 -13.29
C MET A 498 -15.87 -5.48 -13.17
N ASN A 499 -15.84 -4.64 -12.14
CA ASN A 499 -14.73 -3.71 -11.88
C ASN A 499 -13.51 -4.40 -11.27
N VAL A 500 -12.32 -4.08 -11.76
CA VAL A 500 -11.06 -4.53 -11.18
C VAL A 500 -10.78 -3.74 -9.88
N PRO A 501 -10.76 -4.39 -8.70
CA PRO A 501 -10.52 -3.70 -7.43
C PRO A 501 -9.04 -3.38 -7.23
N ASP A 502 -8.59 -2.21 -7.69
CA ASP A 502 -7.23 -1.73 -7.46
C ASP A 502 -7.23 -0.34 -6.81
N GLY A 503 -6.25 -0.07 -5.95
CA GLY A 503 -6.13 1.21 -5.22
C GLY A 503 -5.98 2.45 -6.11
N ASN A 504 -5.66 2.27 -7.40
CA ASN A 504 -5.54 3.35 -8.38
C ASN A 504 -6.62 3.31 -9.47
N ILE A 505 -7.62 2.44 -9.36
CA ILE A 505 -8.71 2.31 -10.34
C ILE A 505 -10.03 2.67 -9.64
N THR A 506 -10.75 3.64 -10.21
CA THR A 506 -12.07 4.04 -9.74
C THR A 506 -13.10 3.05 -10.26
N LYS A 507 -14.06 2.67 -9.42
CA LYS A 507 -15.19 1.84 -9.82
C LYS A 507 -16.06 2.59 -10.84
N VAL A 508 -16.51 1.88 -11.87
CA VAL A 508 -17.51 2.38 -12.81
C VAL A 508 -18.81 2.69 -12.08
N ASP A 509 -19.25 3.95 -12.17
CA ASP A 509 -20.56 4.38 -11.67
C ASP A 509 -21.58 4.25 -12.80
N LYS A 510 -22.35 3.15 -12.79
CA LYS A 510 -23.37 2.84 -13.80
C LYS A 510 -24.51 3.86 -13.91
N ASN A 511 -24.59 4.83 -12.98
CA ASN A 511 -25.53 5.95 -13.09
C ASN A 511 -24.94 7.13 -13.86
N LYS A 512 -23.61 7.18 -14.03
CA LYS A 512 -22.89 8.28 -14.68
C LYS A 512 -22.29 7.89 -16.03
N MET A 513 -22.03 6.61 -16.26
CA MET A 513 -21.45 6.12 -17.51
C MET A 513 -21.97 4.73 -17.85
N ASN A 514 -21.98 4.44 -19.14
CA ASN A 514 -22.31 3.14 -19.71
C ASN A 514 -21.04 2.53 -20.31
N LEU A 515 -20.39 1.65 -19.58
CA LEU A 515 -19.13 1.00 -19.97
C LEU A 515 -19.30 -0.51 -19.91
N ARG A 516 -19.25 -1.14 -21.08
CA ARG A 516 -19.32 -2.59 -21.21
C ARG A 516 -18.67 -3.06 -22.49
N SER A 517 -18.26 -4.32 -22.52
CA SER A 517 -17.71 -4.99 -23.70
C SER A 517 -18.37 -6.34 -23.85
N GLU A 518 -18.83 -6.63 -25.06
CA GLU A 518 -19.15 -7.99 -25.48
C GLU A 518 -17.98 -8.51 -26.29
N PHE A 519 -17.29 -9.56 -25.81
CA PHE A 519 -16.22 -10.19 -26.57
C PHE A 519 -16.65 -11.51 -27.18
N TYR A 520 -16.02 -11.84 -28.30
CA TYR A 520 -16.32 -12.98 -29.15
C TYR A 520 -15.04 -13.74 -29.48
N LEU A 521 -15.20 -15.05 -29.70
CA LEU A 521 -14.10 -15.97 -29.86
C LEU A 521 -14.43 -16.99 -30.95
N GLN A 522 -13.53 -17.14 -31.92
CA GLN A 522 -13.60 -18.17 -32.95
C GLN A 522 -12.20 -18.68 -33.27
N TRP A 523 -12.09 -19.81 -33.96
CA TRP A 523 -10.79 -20.31 -34.42
C TRP A 523 -10.89 -21.05 -35.75
N ASP A 524 -9.78 -21.17 -36.47
CA ASP A 524 -9.60 -22.11 -37.58
C ASP A 524 -8.21 -22.77 -37.50
N ASP A 525 -7.79 -23.48 -38.54
CA ASP A 525 -6.53 -24.23 -38.53
C ASP A 525 -5.28 -23.33 -38.45
N GLU A 526 -5.41 -22.03 -38.68
CA GLU A 526 -4.30 -21.08 -38.73
C GLU A 526 -4.40 -20.01 -37.64
N TYR A 527 -5.60 -19.51 -37.34
CA TYR A 527 -5.80 -18.35 -36.46
C TYR A 527 -6.75 -18.62 -35.29
N LEU A 528 -6.39 -18.05 -34.14
CA LEU A 528 -7.33 -17.68 -33.09
C LEU A 528 -7.89 -16.29 -33.41
N TYR A 529 -9.21 -16.19 -33.54
CA TYR A 529 -9.91 -14.92 -33.78
C TYR A 529 -10.53 -14.40 -32.50
N LEU A 530 -10.33 -13.12 -32.23
CA LEU A 530 -10.91 -12.41 -31.10
C LEU A 530 -11.64 -11.17 -31.63
N ALA A 531 -12.78 -10.84 -31.03
CA ALA A 531 -13.42 -9.55 -31.25
C ALA A 531 -13.99 -8.98 -29.95
N ALA A 532 -14.18 -7.67 -29.91
CA ALA A 532 -14.87 -6.98 -28.82
C ALA A 532 -15.75 -5.85 -29.37
N GLU A 533 -17.00 -5.75 -28.93
CA GLU A 533 -17.85 -4.58 -29.09
C GLU A 533 -17.93 -3.83 -27.76
N VAL A 534 -17.22 -2.70 -27.69
CA VAL A 534 -17.19 -1.83 -26.51
C VAL A 534 -18.27 -0.77 -26.64
N THR A 535 -19.17 -0.72 -25.66
CA THR A 535 -20.07 0.40 -25.42
C THR A 535 -19.38 1.36 -24.47
N ASP A 536 -19.21 2.61 -24.90
CA ASP A 536 -18.64 3.71 -24.16
C ASP A 536 -19.13 5.05 -24.75
N ASP A 537 -19.66 5.92 -23.88
CA ASP A 537 -20.18 7.24 -24.24
C ASP A 537 -19.07 8.27 -24.55
N VAL A 538 -17.83 7.99 -24.13
CA VAL A 538 -16.70 8.94 -24.18
C VAL A 538 -15.39 8.26 -24.59
N ILE A 539 -15.15 8.15 -25.89
CA ILE A 539 -13.85 7.66 -26.38
C ILE A 539 -12.80 8.78 -26.34
N VAL A 540 -11.80 8.65 -25.47
CA VAL A 540 -10.63 9.52 -25.32
C VAL A 540 -9.45 9.02 -26.17
N ASN A 541 -9.08 9.85 -27.15
CA ASN A 541 -7.95 9.63 -28.04
C ASN A 541 -6.83 10.64 -27.77
N ASN A 542 -6.13 10.52 -26.64
CA ASN A 542 -5.12 11.50 -26.25
C ASN A 542 -3.68 11.09 -26.59
N LEU A 543 -3.44 9.86 -27.06
CA LEU A 543 -2.10 9.33 -27.37
C LEU A 543 -1.71 9.53 -28.83
N SER A 544 -0.47 9.97 -29.06
CA SER A 544 0.10 10.08 -30.41
C SER A 544 0.56 8.73 -30.96
N PRO A 545 0.77 8.58 -32.29
CA PRO A 545 1.37 7.36 -32.85
C PRO A 545 2.72 6.97 -32.20
N ALA A 546 3.49 7.94 -31.70
CA ALA A 546 4.75 7.70 -31.01
C ALA A 546 4.57 7.07 -29.62
N GLU A 547 3.39 7.22 -29.02
CA GLU A 547 3.03 6.74 -27.68
C GLU A 547 2.17 5.47 -27.72
N ARG A 548 2.09 4.81 -28.88
CA ARG A 548 1.26 3.61 -29.14
C ARG A 548 1.45 2.43 -28.18
N GLY A 549 2.58 2.36 -27.47
CA GLY A 549 2.83 1.34 -26.44
C GLY A 549 2.22 1.66 -25.07
N ALA A 550 1.58 2.81 -24.90
CA ALA A 550 1.07 3.29 -23.62
C ALA A 550 -0.47 3.24 -23.52
N PHE A 551 -1.08 2.25 -24.19
CA PHE A 551 -2.53 2.04 -24.33
C PHE A 551 -3.28 2.09 -22.99
N TYR A 552 -2.72 1.52 -21.90
CA TYR A 552 -3.32 1.45 -20.56
C TYR A 552 -3.52 2.84 -19.90
N ARG A 553 -3.02 3.90 -20.54
CA ARG A 553 -3.18 5.28 -20.09
C ARG A 553 -4.50 5.90 -20.56
N THR A 554 -5.24 5.27 -21.47
CA THR A 554 -6.48 5.80 -22.08
C THR A 554 -7.43 4.65 -22.41
N ASP A 555 -8.53 4.94 -23.12
CA ASP A 555 -9.44 3.91 -23.62
C ASP A 555 -8.72 2.87 -24.48
N SER A 556 -8.77 1.63 -24.04
CA SER A 556 -8.14 0.50 -24.72
C SER A 556 -8.74 -0.81 -24.28
N VAL A 557 -8.52 -1.86 -25.08
CA VAL A 557 -8.87 -3.24 -24.72
C VAL A 557 -7.63 -4.10 -24.67
N GLU A 558 -7.67 -5.14 -23.85
CA GLU A 558 -6.64 -6.18 -23.84
C GLU A 558 -7.26 -7.58 -23.86
N PHE A 559 -6.49 -8.51 -24.42
CA PHE A 559 -6.72 -9.94 -24.40
C PHE A 559 -5.48 -10.62 -23.81
N TYR A 560 -5.64 -11.22 -22.65
CA TYR A 560 -4.60 -11.99 -21.98
C TYR A 560 -4.76 -13.45 -22.34
N ILE A 561 -3.69 -14.06 -22.86
CA ILE A 561 -3.71 -15.43 -23.34
C ILE A 561 -2.50 -16.15 -22.74
N ASP A 562 -2.75 -17.29 -22.10
CA ASP A 562 -1.71 -18.19 -21.60
C ASP A 562 -1.74 -19.51 -22.39
N PRO A 563 -0.87 -19.66 -23.42
CA PRO A 563 -0.67 -20.92 -24.11
C PRO A 563 -0.08 -22.03 -23.23
N GLY A 564 0.54 -21.67 -22.10
CA GLY A 564 1.15 -22.60 -21.15
C GLY A 564 0.17 -23.61 -20.57
N ARG A 565 -1.13 -23.26 -20.44
CA ARG A 565 -2.19 -24.20 -20.02
C ARG A 565 -2.30 -25.45 -20.90
N SER A 566 -1.96 -25.33 -22.19
CA SER A 566 -1.92 -26.44 -23.14
C SER A 566 -0.50 -26.91 -23.49
N GLY A 567 0.50 -26.55 -22.67
CA GLY A 567 1.90 -26.92 -22.90
C GLY A 567 2.60 -26.09 -24.00
N GLY A 568 2.05 -24.93 -24.36
CA GLY A 568 2.67 -24.00 -25.31
C GLY A 568 3.96 -23.38 -24.78
N GLY A 569 4.95 -23.23 -25.67
CA GLY A 569 6.30 -22.76 -25.31
C GLY A 569 6.57 -21.26 -25.53
N ALA A 570 5.60 -20.49 -26.05
CA ALA A 570 5.80 -19.09 -26.45
C ALA A 570 5.76 -18.08 -25.28
N GLY A 571 5.43 -18.54 -24.07
CA GLY A 571 5.16 -17.70 -22.90
C GLY A 571 3.80 -16.99 -22.99
N LEU A 572 3.47 -16.20 -21.95
CA LEU A 572 2.25 -15.38 -21.93
C LEU A 572 2.18 -14.46 -23.14
N PHE A 573 0.98 -14.33 -23.72
CA PHE A 573 0.68 -13.44 -24.84
C PHE A 573 -0.39 -12.45 -24.40
N LYS A 574 0.03 -11.26 -23.96
CA LYS A 574 -0.88 -10.19 -23.54
C LYS A 574 -1.00 -9.17 -24.66
N LEU A 575 -2.08 -9.27 -25.43
CA LEU A 575 -2.34 -8.37 -26.55
C LEU A 575 -3.12 -7.16 -26.07
N SER A 576 -2.51 -6.00 -26.22
CA SER A 576 -3.11 -4.72 -25.86
C SER A 576 -3.38 -3.91 -27.11
N ILE A 577 -4.56 -3.28 -27.19
CA ILE A 577 -5.06 -2.63 -28.40
C ILE A 577 -5.51 -1.22 -28.04
N LEU A 578 -4.82 -0.24 -28.61
CA LEU A 578 -5.27 1.16 -28.66
C LEU A 578 -6.20 1.29 -29.88
N PRO A 579 -7.52 1.42 -29.68
CA PRO A 579 -8.47 1.42 -30.79
C PRO A 579 -8.22 2.61 -31.72
N PHE A 580 -7.85 3.77 -31.19
CA PHE A 580 -7.57 4.97 -31.98
C PHE A 580 -6.50 5.85 -31.34
N ASP A 581 -5.46 6.19 -32.09
CA ASP A 581 -4.57 7.31 -31.74
C ASP A 581 -5.20 8.68 -32.09
N THR A 582 -4.46 9.75 -31.83
CA THR A 582 -4.84 11.13 -32.20
C THR A 582 -5.09 11.37 -33.69
N LEU A 583 -4.70 10.45 -34.58
CA LEU A 583 -4.94 10.48 -36.02
C LEU A 583 -6.03 9.47 -36.46
N GLY A 584 -6.57 8.68 -35.54
CA GLY A 584 -7.59 7.67 -35.79
C GLY A 584 -7.04 6.30 -36.19
N ASN A 585 -5.73 6.05 -36.08
CA ASN A 585 -5.16 4.74 -36.40
C ASN A 585 -5.28 3.77 -35.21
N VAL A 586 -5.50 2.49 -35.51
CA VAL A 586 -5.38 1.40 -34.53
C VAL A 586 -3.92 1.04 -34.29
N HIS A 587 -3.59 0.71 -33.04
CA HIS A 587 -2.28 0.15 -32.69
C HIS A 587 -2.44 -1.04 -31.76
N ALA A 588 -1.52 -1.98 -31.83
CA ALA A 588 -1.45 -3.09 -30.91
C ALA A 588 0.00 -3.33 -30.43
N ALA A 589 0.12 -3.84 -29.22
CA ALA A 589 1.39 -4.17 -28.62
C ALA A 589 1.23 -5.40 -27.71
N ARG A 590 2.34 -6.10 -27.49
CA ARG A 590 2.49 -7.02 -26.37
C ARG A 590 2.96 -6.25 -25.14
N HIS A 591 2.32 -6.43 -24.00
CA HIS A 591 2.63 -5.68 -22.78
C HIS A 591 2.81 -6.56 -21.55
N GLU A 592 3.91 -6.31 -20.81
CA GLU A 592 4.23 -7.02 -19.57
C GLU A 592 4.08 -8.54 -19.68
N ASP A 593 4.57 -9.08 -20.80
CA ASP A 593 4.54 -10.50 -21.10
C ASP A 593 5.96 -11.01 -21.45
N ALA A 594 6.06 -12.22 -22.01
CA ALA A 594 7.34 -12.83 -22.33
C ALA A 594 8.15 -12.09 -23.43
N ARG A 595 7.50 -11.28 -24.28
CA ARG A 595 8.11 -10.59 -25.44
C ARG A 595 7.42 -9.24 -25.69
N PRO A 596 7.59 -8.23 -24.79
CA PRO A 596 6.89 -6.96 -24.90
C PRO A 596 7.38 -6.11 -26.07
N GLY A 597 6.48 -5.39 -26.72
CA GLY A 597 6.80 -4.48 -27.82
C GLY A 597 5.67 -4.33 -28.85
N PRO A 598 5.86 -3.50 -29.89
CA PRO A 598 4.87 -3.31 -30.96
C PRO A 598 4.52 -4.63 -31.64
N ILE A 599 3.24 -4.84 -31.93
CA ILE A 599 2.76 -6.13 -32.45
C ILE A 599 3.39 -6.49 -33.79
N GLU A 600 3.61 -5.50 -34.67
CA GLU A 600 4.20 -5.69 -35.99
C GLU A 600 5.66 -6.16 -35.94
N VAL A 601 6.32 -6.02 -34.79
CA VAL A 601 7.68 -6.50 -34.56
C VAL A 601 7.66 -7.83 -33.80
N MET A 602 6.81 -7.95 -32.77
CA MET A 602 6.85 -9.07 -31.83
C MET A 602 5.96 -10.25 -32.22
N ALA A 603 4.95 -10.03 -33.05
CA ALA A 603 4.07 -11.05 -33.64
C ALA A 603 3.54 -10.56 -35.01
N PRO A 604 4.40 -10.47 -36.05
CA PRO A 604 4.08 -9.84 -37.33
C PRO A 604 2.90 -10.48 -38.08
N GLY A 605 2.53 -11.72 -37.77
CA GLY A 605 1.36 -12.37 -38.34
C GLY A 605 0.04 -11.96 -37.67
N THR A 606 0.08 -11.31 -36.51
CA THR A 606 -1.12 -10.83 -35.81
C THR A 606 -1.70 -9.61 -36.52
N ARG A 607 -2.98 -9.70 -36.88
CA ARG A 607 -3.73 -8.61 -37.54
C ARG A 607 -4.72 -8.01 -36.56
N VAL A 608 -4.84 -6.69 -36.56
CA VAL A 608 -5.77 -5.95 -35.68
C VAL A 608 -6.45 -4.85 -36.48
N ALA A 609 -7.76 -4.71 -36.29
CA ALA A 609 -8.55 -3.60 -36.81
C ALA A 609 -9.49 -3.07 -35.73
N SER A 610 -9.86 -1.79 -35.85
CA SER A 610 -10.86 -1.16 -34.99
C SER A 610 -11.79 -0.29 -35.83
N ARG A 611 -13.01 -0.09 -35.34
CA ARG A 611 -13.99 0.78 -35.98
C ARG A 611 -14.84 1.48 -34.93
N ARG A 612 -15.19 2.75 -35.18
CA ARG A 612 -16.18 3.44 -34.33
C ARG A 612 -17.56 2.87 -34.61
N THR A 613 -18.31 2.58 -33.55
CA THR A 613 -19.71 2.16 -33.63
C THR A 613 -20.62 3.30 -33.19
N ALA A 614 -21.93 3.10 -33.28
CA ALA A 614 -22.90 4.09 -32.81
C ALA A 614 -22.86 4.31 -31.28
N LYS A 615 -22.27 3.37 -30.52
CA LYS A 615 -22.28 3.34 -29.06
C LYS A 615 -20.90 3.27 -28.43
N GLY A 616 -19.84 3.36 -29.22
CA GLY A 616 -18.47 3.13 -28.77
C GLY A 616 -17.58 2.70 -29.93
N TYR A 617 -16.96 1.53 -29.81
CA TYR A 617 -16.04 1.00 -30.82
C TYR A 617 -16.00 -0.52 -30.83
N SER A 618 -15.63 -1.08 -31.97
CA SER A 618 -15.36 -2.50 -32.16
C SER A 618 -13.88 -2.72 -32.44
N VAL A 619 -13.40 -3.91 -32.08
CA VAL A 619 -12.06 -4.40 -32.34
C VAL A 619 -12.14 -5.82 -32.88
N GLU A 620 -11.33 -6.12 -33.89
CA GLU A 620 -11.14 -7.47 -34.42
C GLU A 620 -9.66 -7.84 -34.45
N VAL A 621 -9.37 -9.11 -34.17
CA VAL A 621 -8.01 -9.64 -34.09
C VAL A 621 -7.97 -11.02 -34.75
N ALA A 622 -6.91 -11.27 -35.52
CA ALA A 622 -6.49 -12.62 -35.89
C ALA A 622 -5.07 -12.87 -35.38
N ILE A 623 -4.89 -13.85 -34.50
CA ILE A 623 -3.59 -14.27 -33.96
C ILE A 623 -3.23 -15.63 -34.57
N PRO A 624 -2.15 -15.74 -35.35
CA PRO A 624 -1.70 -17.05 -35.82
C PRO A 624 -1.34 -17.96 -34.64
N PHE A 625 -1.78 -19.21 -34.64
CA PHE A 625 -1.41 -20.17 -33.59
C PHE A 625 0.10 -20.41 -33.51
N ALA A 626 0.81 -20.19 -34.62
CA ALA A 626 2.27 -20.20 -34.65
C ALA A 626 2.91 -19.16 -33.71
N GLU A 627 2.30 -17.98 -33.53
CA GLU A 627 2.79 -16.93 -32.62
C GLU A 627 2.57 -17.31 -31.14
N LEU A 628 1.56 -18.15 -30.88
CA LEU A 628 1.25 -18.73 -29.57
C LEU A 628 2.07 -20.01 -29.30
N GLY A 629 2.80 -20.53 -30.28
CA GLY A 629 3.65 -21.71 -30.13
C GLY A 629 2.87 -22.99 -29.83
N ILE A 630 1.65 -23.10 -30.37
CA ILE A 630 0.75 -24.24 -30.17
C ILE A 630 0.15 -24.68 -31.52
N SER A 631 -0.32 -25.92 -31.59
CA SER A 631 -1.10 -26.42 -32.73
C SER A 631 -2.57 -26.50 -32.34
N PRO A 632 -3.49 -25.90 -33.11
CA PRO A 632 -4.89 -25.87 -32.73
C PRO A 632 -5.55 -27.24 -32.90
N GLN A 633 -6.38 -27.61 -31.93
CA GLN A 633 -7.23 -28.80 -31.99
C GLN A 633 -8.45 -28.59 -31.12
N GLU A 634 -9.56 -29.25 -31.46
CA GLU A 634 -10.76 -29.25 -30.64
C GLU A 634 -10.44 -29.79 -29.22
N GLY A 635 -10.97 -29.12 -28.20
CA GLY A 635 -10.71 -29.40 -26.79
C GLY A 635 -9.44 -28.78 -26.22
N LEU A 636 -8.64 -28.05 -27.01
CA LEU A 636 -7.47 -27.33 -26.50
C LEU A 636 -7.89 -26.21 -25.53
N VAL A 637 -7.14 -26.02 -24.44
CA VAL A 637 -7.46 -25.06 -23.37
C VAL A 637 -6.35 -24.03 -23.18
N LEU A 638 -6.69 -22.74 -23.29
CA LEU A 638 -5.79 -21.62 -23.05
C LEU A 638 -6.23 -20.88 -21.79
N GLY A 639 -5.29 -20.32 -21.02
CA GLY A 639 -5.68 -19.32 -20.03
C GLY A 639 -6.15 -18.06 -20.76
N PHE A 640 -7.23 -17.44 -20.32
CA PHE A 640 -7.84 -16.32 -21.04
C PHE A 640 -8.49 -15.28 -20.13
N CYS A 641 -8.28 -14.00 -20.44
CA CYS A 641 -9.04 -12.90 -19.85
C CYS A 641 -9.16 -11.75 -20.86
N HIS A 642 -10.30 -11.05 -20.83
CA HIS A 642 -10.51 -9.81 -21.58
C HIS A 642 -10.67 -8.64 -20.61
N THR A 643 -10.03 -7.51 -20.90
CA THR A 643 -10.09 -6.31 -20.07
C THR A 643 -10.31 -5.06 -20.89
N VAL A 644 -10.99 -4.07 -20.31
CA VAL A 644 -11.23 -2.76 -20.91
C VAL A 644 -10.72 -1.69 -19.95
N HIS A 645 -9.86 -0.80 -20.42
CA HIS A 645 -9.45 0.43 -19.73
C HIS A 645 -10.31 1.58 -20.23
N ASN A 646 -10.73 2.47 -19.33
CA ASN A 646 -11.64 3.55 -19.66
C ASN A 646 -11.22 4.91 -19.08
N CYS A 647 -11.54 5.98 -19.80
CA CYS A 647 -11.46 7.37 -19.34
C CYS A 647 -12.62 8.19 -19.91
N ASN A 648 -13.37 8.91 -19.06
CA ASN A 648 -14.44 9.79 -19.53
C ASN A 648 -14.06 11.28 -19.57
N ASP A 649 -12.77 11.60 -19.42
CA ASP A 649 -12.28 12.99 -19.47
C ASP A 649 -12.13 13.47 -20.92
N ARG A 650 -13.17 14.09 -21.46
CA ARG A 650 -13.16 14.74 -22.79
C ARG A 650 -12.09 15.83 -22.94
N SER A 651 -11.57 16.35 -21.83
CA SER A 651 -10.53 17.38 -21.79
C SER A 651 -9.12 16.82 -21.56
N ALA A 652 -8.98 15.49 -21.56
CA ALA A 652 -7.72 14.78 -21.38
C ALA A 652 -6.57 15.42 -22.18
N PRO A 653 -5.51 15.90 -21.49
CA PRO A 653 -4.34 16.45 -22.18
C PRO A 653 -3.65 15.38 -23.04
N ARG A 654 -3.08 15.81 -24.17
CA ARG A 654 -2.31 14.92 -25.05
C ARG A 654 -1.18 14.25 -24.28
N GLY A 655 -1.05 12.94 -24.46
CA GLY A 655 -0.01 12.13 -23.85
C GLY A 655 -0.10 12.05 -22.32
N ALA A 656 -1.21 12.45 -21.69
CA ALA A 656 -1.40 12.30 -20.25
C ALA A 656 -1.82 10.86 -19.90
N TYR A 657 -1.45 10.41 -18.70
CA TYR A 657 -2.08 9.22 -18.12
C TYR A 657 -3.50 9.65 -17.72
N VAL A 658 -4.53 9.05 -18.28
CA VAL A 658 -5.94 9.43 -18.07
C VAL A 658 -6.88 8.29 -17.66
N ARG A 659 -6.42 7.03 -17.65
CA ARG A 659 -7.20 5.88 -17.18
C ARG A 659 -7.80 6.15 -15.80
N GLU A 660 -9.11 5.92 -15.73
CA GLU A 660 -9.94 6.10 -14.54
C GLU A 660 -10.52 4.76 -14.10
N ASN A 661 -11.11 4.00 -15.04
CA ASN A 661 -11.77 2.74 -14.73
C ASN A 661 -11.10 1.56 -15.47
N MET A 662 -11.32 0.37 -14.94
CA MET A 662 -10.97 -0.88 -15.59
C MET A 662 -12.03 -1.93 -15.27
N ILE A 663 -12.62 -2.52 -16.30
CA ILE A 663 -13.49 -3.68 -16.18
C ILE A 663 -12.81 -4.89 -16.81
N ALA A 664 -13.03 -6.07 -16.25
CA ALA A 664 -12.39 -7.29 -16.73
C ALA A 664 -13.35 -8.48 -16.64
N TRP A 665 -13.32 -9.35 -17.64
CA TRP A 665 -14.06 -10.60 -17.62
C TRP A 665 -13.75 -11.37 -16.34
N ASN A 666 -12.50 -11.32 -15.91
CA ASN A 666 -12.13 -11.68 -14.55
C ASN A 666 -11.71 -10.47 -13.74
N HIS A 667 -12.62 -9.93 -12.95
CA HIS A 667 -12.47 -8.66 -12.26
C HIS A 667 -11.78 -8.84 -10.90
N LEU A 668 -10.63 -9.52 -10.92
CA LEU A 668 -9.79 -9.66 -9.74
C LEU A 668 -8.65 -8.65 -9.75
N PRO A 669 -8.15 -8.26 -8.57
CA PRO A 669 -7.00 -7.39 -8.44
C PRO A 669 -5.77 -8.04 -9.03
N VAL A 670 -4.86 -7.23 -9.57
CA VAL A 670 -3.65 -7.69 -10.27
C VAL A 670 -3.91 -8.74 -11.36
N VAL A 671 -5.12 -8.80 -11.94
CA VAL A 671 -5.45 -9.73 -13.03
C VAL A 671 -4.50 -9.58 -14.22
N TRP A 672 -3.89 -8.42 -14.42
CA TRP A 672 -2.89 -8.22 -15.48
C TRP A 672 -1.54 -8.92 -15.19
N GLU A 673 -1.20 -9.22 -13.92
CA GLU A 673 0.11 -9.77 -13.52
C GLU A 673 0.08 -11.29 -13.30
N ASN A 674 -1.09 -11.86 -12.95
CA ASN A 674 -1.19 -13.24 -12.51
C ASN A 674 -2.08 -14.10 -13.44
N PRO A 675 -1.51 -14.97 -14.30
CA PRO A 675 -2.26 -15.82 -15.21
C PRO A 675 -3.09 -16.92 -14.51
N ASP A 676 -2.80 -17.22 -13.24
CA ASP A 676 -3.65 -18.12 -12.43
C ASP A 676 -5.02 -17.48 -12.15
N LEU A 677 -5.12 -16.16 -12.25
CA LEU A 677 -6.37 -15.40 -12.12
C LEU A 677 -7.11 -15.26 -13.46
N TRP A 678 -6.71 -15.98 -14.51
CA TRP A 678 -7.44 -15.99 -15.79
C TRP A 678 -8.41 -17.17 -15.88
N GLY A 679 -9.46 -17.02 -16.68
CA GLY A 679 -10.38 -18.12 -16.98
C GLY A 679 -9.81 -19.07 -18.02
N ASP A 680 -10.64 -20.01 -18.48
CA ASP A 680 -10.31 -20.90 -19.58
C ASP A 680 -10.93 -20.44 -20.89
N LEU A 681 -10.17 -20.55 -21.98
CA LEU A 681 -10.65 -20.51 -23.34
C LEU A 681 -10.53 -21.90 -23.95
N ILE A 682 -11.64 -22.49 -24.36
CA ILE A 682 -11.71 -23.84 -24.95
C ILE A 682 -11.99 -23.73 -26.44
N LEU A 683 -11.17 -24.39 -27.26
CA LEU A 683 -11.45 -24.55 -28.70
C LEU A 683 -12.54 -25.62 -28.88
N LYS A 684 -13.68 -25.24 -29.46
CA LYS A 684 -14.84 -26.10 -29.74
C LYS A 684 -15.03 -26.35 -31.22
#